data_AF-A0A8T5UEI3-F1
#
_entry.id   AF-A0A8T5UEI3-F1
#
_cell.length_a   1.000
_cell.length_b   1.000
_cell.length_c   1.000
_cell.angle_alpha   90.00
_cell.angle_beta   90.00
_cell.angle_gamma   90.00
#
_symmetry.space_group_name_H-M   'P 1'
#
loop_
_entity.id
_entity.type
_entity.pdbx_description
1 polymer ?
#
loop_
_entity_poly.entity_id
_entity_poly.type
_entity_poly.pdbx_seq_one_letter_code
_entity_poly.pdbx_strand_id
1 'polypeptide(L)'
;MNEKVKLKIDSYSGPLGKVKGFEFTAGKIISEGDETEWEVMGPTPKPHIPTLRPWFFKLMERYKPYYMPICDMCCLCTYGKCNLSKGRTGACGINMETQQARIVEIACAIGAACHSAHGDHLLHWLKQKYGNVPVNFGNNIAVEMPLTRLIVGMKPETLEDLETAMQWVQYTITHLLAAGHTGQESSYLDYESKSFVAGLADAVGMEISDAVQIAAYGFPMGEADVPIVELGMGTMDVENKATVLMIGHNVAPGIELVDYMREKGIDDKLDVGAICCTAHDLTRYYDGAKVIGSMSRQMHFIRSGLADVIMVDEQCVNLRSFEQAQLVGSPFIATNEKNMGGLPDRTDDPAEEIIDDLVSGRVPGVLILDPIKAGMVAAETAINVHPIRKGKSGVPDEQGCIDMAYNCNGCGNCQRNCPNDLALVEGVNLAKEGDFSVLADVFDHCLGCGRCEADCMKDVSPLTLLMYAGRDKIRNETFNVRVGRGPIQDTEIRNVGAPIVLGEIPGIVAIIGCASYSKEIQELYIMAEEFLIRNYIVVVSGCAAMDIGLVKDDEGKTLYDRFPGDFDRGGLVNVGSCVSNPHITGAACKVANIFARRPLRGNFEEIADYILNRVGAVGVAWGAMSQKAASIAAGANGLGIPAVVGPHAAEYRRMFIGRSDDDDSWKVFNARDGTPDQLVGPAPEHLLCTAESIEQAICLVAKLAIRPADNSKGRMIKLSHWIDLEKKYKGLDLPNDLEKYIRVDADIPINLKTEVREYLKQKGWQPREIVDPTLIKRLCRT
;
A
#
# COMPACT_ATOMS: atom_id res chain seq x y z
N MET A 1 16.16 -17.06 -29.03
CA MET A 1 16.02 -18.49 -29.43
C MET A 1 16.39 -19.34 -28.22
N ASN A 2 15.41 -20.03 -27.63
CA ASN A 2 15.53 -20.77 -26.38
C ASN A 2 15.75 -22.26 -26.66
N GLU A 3 16.99 -22.75 -26.70
CA GLU A 3 17.24 -24.20 -26.79
C GLU A 3 18.03 -24.69 -25.58
N LYS A 4 17.48 -25.71 -24.91
CA LYS A 4 18.23 -26.59 -24.02
C LYS A 4 19.27 -27.32 -24.86
N VAL A 5 20.56 -27.09 -24.61
CA VAL A 5 21.62 -27.82 -25.31
C VAL A 5 21.64 -29.25 -24.78
N LYS A 6 21.11 -30.16 -25.60
CA LYS A 6 21.12 -31.59 -25.34
C LYS A 6 22.18 -32.24 -26.23
N LEU A 7 23.28 -32.69 -25.63
CA LEU A 7 24.37 -33.33 -26.37
C LEU A 7 24.36 -34.82 -26.05
N LYS A 8 24.05 -35.62 -27.08
CA LYS A 8 24.01 -37.09 -26.98
C LYS A 8 25.13 -37.68 -27.82
N ILE A 9 25.98 -38.49 -27.19
CA ILE A 9 27.04 -39.25 -27.85
C ILE A 9 26.69 -40.73 -27.73
N ASP A 10 26.18 -41.30 -28.82
CA ASP A 10 25.77 -42.72 -28.84
C ASP A 10 26.98 -43.65 -28.68
N SER A 11 28.10 -43.35 -29.34
CA SER A 11 29.39 -44.01 -29.09
C SER A 11 30.59 -43.18 -29.54
N TYR A 12 31.61 -43.09 -28.68
CA TYR A 12 32.94 -42.56 -29.00
C TYR A 12 34.01 -43.62 -28.73
N SER A 13 34.98 -43.75 -29.64
CA SER A 13 36.16 -44.59 -29.46
C SER A 13 37.39 -43.84 -29.99
N GLY A 14 38.27 -43.43 -29.10
CA GLY A 14 39.50 -42.71 -29.43
C GLY A 14 40.61 -42.91 -28.41
N PRO A 15 41.74 -42.17 -28.53
CA PRO A 15 42.93 -42.34 -27.69
C PRO A 15 42.68 -42.13 -26.19
N LEU A 16 41.61 -41.42 -25.85
CA LEU A 16 41.20 -41.09 -24.47
C LEU A 16 40.17 -42.08 -23.88
N GLY A 17 39.79 -43.14 -24.60
CA GLY A 17 38.92 -44.20 -24.11
C GLY A 17 37.71 -44.51 -24.99
N LYS A 18 36.87 -45.43 -24.52
CA LYS A 18 35.58 -45.81 -25.16
C LYS A 18 34.43 -45.38 -24.27
N VAL A 19 33.52 -44.58 -24.82
CA VAL A 19 32.30 -44.11 -24.16
C VAL A 19 31.10 -44.55 -24.99
N LYS A 20 30.08 -45.13 -24.36
CA LYS A 20 28.86 -45.60 -25.04
C LYS A 20 27.63 -45.12 -24.25
N GLY A 21 26.70 -44.45 -24.92
CA GLY A 21 25.48 -43.93 -24.29
C GLY A 21 25.71 -42.75 -23.34
N PHE A 22 26.53 -41.77 -23.72
CA PHE A 22 26.74 -40.56 -22.93
C PHE A 22 25.71 -39.49 -23.28
N GLU A 23 25.02 -38.97 -22.28
CA GLU A 23 24.01 -37.91 -22.43
C GLU A 23 24.37 -36.78 -21.47
N PHE A 24 24.63 -35.60 -22.02
CA PHE A 24 24.89 -34.38 -21.28
C PHE A 24 23.73 -33.41 -21.49
N THR A 25 23.15 -32.96 -20.38
CA THR A 25 22.10 -31.95 -20.37
C THR A 25 22.57 -30.81 -19.47
N ALA A 26 22.93 -29.68 -20.08
CA ALA A 26 23.18 -28.44 -19.34
C ALA A 26 21.87 -27.65 -19.18
N GLY A 27 21.73 -26.97 -18.03
CA GLY A 27 20.70 -25.94 -17.86
C GLY A 27 20.94 -24.71 -18.75
N LYS A 28 20.19 -23.63 -18.51
CA LYS A 28 20.29 -22.37 -19.27
C LYS A 28 21.75 -21.89 -19.34
N ILE A 29 22.34 -21.91 -20.54
CA ILE A 29 23.60 -21.22 -20.81
C ILE A 29 23.20 -19.78 -21.12
N ILE A 30 23.36 -18.89 -20.14
CA ILE A 30 23.30 -17.45 -20.37
C ILE A 30 24.68 -17.08 -20.93
N SER A 31 24.74 -16.61 -22.17
CA SER A 31 25.95 -16.00 -22.70
C SER A 31 26.26 -14.76 -21.85
N GLU A 32 27.46 -14.69 -21.27
CA GLU A 32 27.93 -13.47 -20.57
C GLU A 32 27.88 -12.21 -21.48
N GLY A 33 27.74 -12.39 -22.80
CA GLY A 33 27.62 -11.32 -23.79
C GLY A 33 26.30 -10.54 -23.75
N ASP A 34 25.14 -11.20 -23.67
CA ASP A 34 23.81 -10.52 -23.77
C ASP A 34 23.49 -9.68 -22.54
N GLU A 35 23.96 -10.10 -21.37
CA GLU A 35 23.67 -9.40 -20.13
C GLU A 35 24.41 -8.06 -20.02
N THR A 36 25.57 -7.88 -20.65
CA THR A 36 26.35 -6.64 -20.54
C THR A 36 25.83 -5.47 -21.40
N GLU A 37 24.85 -5.68 -22.28
CA GLU A 37 24.46 -4.70 -23.29
C GLU A 37 23.56 -3.55 -22.81
N TRP A 38 22.74 -3.72 -21.76
CA TRP A 38 21.70 -2.72 -21.42
C TRP A 38 21.98 -1.83 -20.21
N GLU A 39 22.71 -2.32 -19.19
CA GLU A 39 23.19 -1.52 -18.05
C GLU A 39 24.28 -2.27 -17.27
N VAL A 40 25.24 -1.52 -16.71
CA VAL A 40 26.34 -2.07 -15.90
C VAL A 40 25.80 -2.65 -14.59
N MET A 41 26.19 -3.89 -14.27
CA MET A 41 25.82 -4.56 -13.03
C MET A 41 26.47 -3.90 -11.82
N GLY A 42 25.65 -3.53 -10.83
CA GLY A 42 26.05 -3.04 -9.53
C GLY A 42 26.52 -4.16 -8.59
N PRO A 43 26.92 -3.80 -7.36
CA PRO A 43 27.59 -4.73 -6.44
C PRO A 43 26.65 -5.73 -5.75
N THR A 44 25.32 -5.55 -5.84
CA THR A 44 24.35 -6.27 -5.01
C THR A 44 23.16 -6.83 -5.80
N PRO A 45 23.35 -7.57 -6.91
CA PRO A 45 22.23 -8.27 -7.56
C PRO A 45 21.70 -9.39 -6.67
N LYS A 46 20.37 -9.59 -6.68
CA LYS A 46 19.69 -10.67 -5.94
C LYS A 46 20.15 -10.75 -4.49
N PRO A 47 20.05 -9.65 -3.71
CA PRO A 47 20.63 -9.60 -2.38
C PRO A 47 20.05 -10.71 -1.50
N HIS A 48 20.92 -11.42 -0.79
CA HIS A 48 20.53 -12.28 0.31
C HIS A 48 20.47 -11.44 1.61
N ILE A 49 19.95 -12.02 2.69
CA ILE A 49 19.80 -11.35 4.00
C ILE A 49 21.03 -10.51 4.42
N PRO A 50 22.29 -11.01 4.36
CA PRO A 50 23.44 -10.23 4.80
C PRO A 50 23.94 -9.19 3.77
N THR A 51 23.52 -9.28 2.50
CA THR A 51 24.12 -8.49 1.40
C THR A 51 24.02 -6.99 1.62
N LEU A 52 22.84 -6.50 2.03
CA LEU A 52 22.58 -5.07 2.24
C LEU A 52 22.58 -4.67 3.72
N ARG A 53 22.94 -5.60 4.62
CA ARG A 53 23.03 -5.34 6.07
C ARG A 53 23.89 -4.10 6.41
N PRO A 54 25.07 -3.87 5.80
CA PRO A 54 25.86 -2.68 6.11
C PRO A 54 25.13 -1.37 5.82
N TRP A 55 24.40 -1.31 4.71
CA TRP A 55 23.56 -0.16 4.35
C TRP A 55 22.43 0.07 5.36
N PHE A 56 21.71 -0.99 5.69
CA PHE A 56 20.61 -0.90 6.65
C PHE A 56 21.08 -0.50 8.05
N PHE A 57 22.25 -0.97 8.46
CA PHE A 57 22.88 -0.54 9.70
C PHE A 57 23.25 0.94 9.64
N LYS A 58 23.78 1.42 8.51
CA LYS A 58 24.06 2.85 8.29
C LYS A 58 22.80 3.71 8.40
N LEU A 59 21.66 3.24 7.87
CA LEU A 59 20.38 3.91 8.05
C LEU A 59 19.96 3.94 9.52
N MET A 60 20.08 2.82 10.23
CA MET A 60 19.67 2.72 11.65
C MET A 60 20.62 3.43 12.62
N GLU A 61 21.88 3.68 12.25
CA GLU A 61 22.78 4.56 13.01
C GLU A 61 22.19 5.97 13.11
N ARG A 62 21.62 6.47 12.01
CA ARG A 62 20.95 7.77 11.93
C ARG A 62 19.51 7.73 12.44
N TYR A 63 18.74 6.73 12.04
CA TYR A 63 17.33 6.57 12.37
C TYR A 63 17.14 5.37 13.28
N LYS A 64 17.32 5.60 14.59
CA LYS A 64 17.34 4.52 15.56
C LYS A 64 15.94 3.88 15.66
N PRO A 65 15.86 2.53 15.70
CA PRO A 65 14.61 1.86 15.99
C PRO A 65 14.08 2.30 17.37
N TYR A 66 12.84 2.75 17.40
CA TYR A 66 12.12 3.11 18.62
C TYR A 66 10.95 2.14 18.80
N TYR A 67 10.95 1.40 19.92
CA TYR A 67 9.96 0.36 20.17
C TYR A 67 8.85 0.81 21.11
N MET A 68 7.62 0.47 20.75
CA MET A 68 6.38 0.72 21.51
C MET A 68 5.64 -0.61 21.69
N PRO A 69 6.00 -1.42 22.71
CA PRO A 69 5.35 -2.71 22.94
C PRO A 69 3.86 -2.54 23.26
N ILE A 70 2.99 -3.16 22.46
CA ILE A 70 1.55 -3.28 22.78
C ILE A 70 1.23 -4.53 23.61
N CYS A 71 2.23 -5.39 23.83
CA CYS A 71 2.12 -6.61 24.61
C CYS A 71 3.46 -6.88 25.31
N ASP A 72 3.40 -7.07 26.63
CA ASP A 72 4.57 -7.36 27.47
C ASP A 72 4.98 -8.84 27.46
N MET A 73 4.34 -9.66 26.62
CA MET A 73 4.48 -11.11 26.62
C MET A 73 4.99 -11.64 25.28
N CYS A 74 5.77 -12.71 25.32
CA CYS A 74 6.05 -13.56 24.17
C CYS A 74 5.30 -14.89 24.30
N CYS A 75 4.54 -15.24 23.25
CA CYS A 75 3.68 -16.43 23.20
C CYS A 75 4.02 -17.37 22.02
N LEU A 76 5.21 -17.24 21.40
CA LEU A 76 5.52 -17.94 20.14
C LEU A 76 5.89 -19.43 20.28
N CYS A 77 6.20 -19.91 21.49
CA CYS A 77 6.55 -21.33 21.69
C CYS A 77 6.03 -21.86 23.01
N THR A 78 6.15 -23.17 23.19
CA THR A 78 5.66 -23.93 24.35
C THR A 78 6.44 -23.69 25.65
N TYR A 79 7.59 -23.00 25.61
CA TYR A 79 8.22 -22.47 26.82
C TYR A 79 7.47 -21.25 27.38
N GLY A 80 6.66 -20.57 26.57
CA GLY A 80 5.85 -19.43 26.97
C GLY A 80 4.55 -19.79 27.70
N LYS A 81 3.74 -18.81 28.11
CA LYS A 81 3.91 -17.36 27.86
C LYS A 81 5.04 -16.76 28.71
N CYS A 82 6.02 -16.13 28.05
CA CYS A 82 7.14 -15.45 28.70
C CYS A 82 6.80 -13.98 28.98
N ASN A 83 7.03 -13.50 30.20
CA ASN A 83 6.87 -12.09 30.56
C ASN A 83 8.18 -11.32 30.35
N LEU A 84 8.18 -10.36 29.42
CA LEU A 84 9.34 -9.56 29.02
C LEU A 84 9.37 -8.17 29.69
N SER A 85 8.37 -7.83 30.50
CA SER A 85 8.30 -6.54 31.21
C SER A 85 9.49 -6.35 32.16
N LYS A 86 9.82 -5.10 32.46
CA LYS A 86 10.88 -4.71 33.42
C LYS A 86 12.26 -5.29 33.08
N GLY A 87 12.60 -5.37 31.79
CA GLY A 87 13.90 -5.85 31.32
C GLY A 87 14.12 -7.36 31.45
N ARG A 88 13.06 -8.13 31.69
CA ARG A 88 13.14 -9.60 31.72
C ARG A 88 13.39 -10.15 30.32
N THR A 89 13.98 -11.35 30.28
CA THR A 89 14.11 -12.15 29.06
C THR A 89 13.11 -13.30 29.06
N GLY A 90 12.76 -13.76 27.87
CA GLY A 90 12.02 -15.01 27.71
C GLY A 90 12.90 -16.23 28.02
N ALA A 91 12.28 -17.40 28.13
CA ALA A 91 12.98 -18.65 28.42
C ALA A 91 14.10 -18.98 27.42
N CYS A 92 13.98 -18.52 26.16
CA CYS A 92 15.02 -18.66 25.13
C CYS A 92 16.07 -17.54 25.14
N GLY A 93 16.01 -16.59 26.07
CA GLY A 93 16.93 -15.46 26.18
C GLY A 93 16.52 -14.19 25.43
N ILE A 94 15.44 -14.21 24.63
CA ILE A 94 14.98 -13.03 23.90
C ILE A 94 14.52 -11.91 24.85
N ASN A 95 14.93 -10.66 24.60
CA ASN A 95 14.47 -9.50 25.36
C ASN A 95 13.25 -8.83 24.67
N MET A 96 12.72 -7.75 25.27
CA MET A 96 11.58 -7.03 24.72
C MET A 96 11.84 -6.44 23.33
N GLU A 97 12.97 -5.75 23.15
CA GLU A 97 13.32 -5.05 21.89
C GLU A 97 13.43 -6.04 20.72
N THR A 98 14.22 -7.10 20.90
CA THR A 98 14.38 -8.16 19.89
C THR A 98 13.05 -8.86 19.62
N GLN A 99 12.18 -9.02 20.62
CA GLN A 99 10.84 -9.56 20.39
C GLN A 99 9.95 -8.62 19.57
N GLN A 100 9.96 -7.31 19.83
CA GLN A 100 9.20 -6.36 19.02
C GLN A 100 9.70 -6.35 17.57
N ALA A 101 11.02 -6.27 17.38
CA ALA A 101 11.67 -6.34 16.06
C ALA A 101 11.30 -7.62 15.31
N ARG A 102 11.29 -8.77 16.00
CA ARG A 102 10.86 -10.06 15.44
C ARG A 102 9.41 -10.05 14.96
N ILE A 103 8.50 -9.47 15.74
CA ILE A 103 7.08 -9.39 15.33
C ILE A 103 6.90 -8.45 14.13
N VAL A 104 7.65 -7.35 14.08
CA VAL A 104 7.66 -6.44 12.92
C VAL A 104 8.20 -7.13 11.68
N GLU A 105 9.30 -7.87 11.80
CA GLU A 105 9.90 -8.62 10.70
C GLU A 105 8.94 -9.69 10.15
N ILE A 106 8.30 -10.47 11.04
CA ILE A 106 7.26 -11.44 10.65
C ILE A 106 6.09 -10.72 9.96
N ALA A 107 5.65 -9.56 10.46
CA ALA A 107 4.61 -8.78 9.80
C ALA A 107 5.04 -8.33 8.39
N CYS A 108 6.28 -7.89 8.21
CA CYS A 108 6.79 -7.54 6.89
C CYS A 108 6.88 -8.77 5.96
N ALA A 109 7.27 -9.94 6.49
CA ALA A 109 7.30 -11.18 5.72
C ALA A 109 5.89 -11.65 5.29
N ILE A 110 4.87 -11.49 6.16
CA ILE A 110 3.47 -11.74 5.80
C ILE A 110 3.02 -10.77 4.71
N GLY A 111 3.34 -9.47 4.83
CA GLY A 111 3.00 -8.47 3.82
C GLY A 111 3.60 -8.80 2.45
N ALA A 112 4.90 -9.11 2.43
CA ALA A 112 5.62 -9.54 1.24
C ALA A 112 5.01 -10.81 0.62
N ALA A 113 4.66 -11.80 1.44
CA ALA A 113 4.03 -13.04 1.00
C ALA A 113 2.65 -12.78 0.36
N CYS A 114 1.85 -11.86 0.92
CA CYS A 114 0.56 -11.50 0.35
C CYS A 114 0.69 -10.93 -1.07
N HIS A 115 1.57 -9.95 -1.28
CA HIS A 115 1.75 -9.38 -2.62
C HIS A 115 2.42 -10.37 -3.58
N SER A 116 3.43 -11.12 -3.15
CA SER A 116 4.11 -12.09 -4.02
C SER A 116 3.20 -13.25 -4.42
N ALA A 117 2.39 -13.78 -3.50
CA ALA A 117 1.46 -14.88 -3.81
C ALA A 117 0.31 -14.42 -4.71
N HIS A 118 -0.13 -13.16 -4.58
CA HIS A 118 -1.07 -12.56 -5.54
C HIS A 118 -0.45 -12.50 -6.95
N GLY A 119 0.78 -11.97 -7.06
CA GLY A 119 1.47 -11.86 -8.34
C GLY A 119 1.81 -13.21 -8.97
N ASP A 120 2.20 -14.19 -8.15
CA ASP A 120 2.48 -15.56 -8.60
C ASP A 120 1.22 -16.23 -9.15
N HIS A 121 0.07 -16.07 -8.48
CA HIS A 121 -1.21 -16.60 -8.96
C HIS A 121 -1.60 -15.99 -10.31
N LEU A 122 -1.54 -14.65 -10.43
CA LEU A 122 -1.82 -13.97 -11.69
C LEU A 122 -0.84 -14.35 -12.79
N LEU A 123 0.45 -14.48 -12.48
CA LEU A 123 1.48 -14.88 -13.45
C LEU A 123 1.17 -16.24 -14.06
N HIS A 124 0.85 -17.25 -13.25
CA HIS A 124 0.49 -18.57 -13.73
C HIS A 124 -0.83 -18.56 -14.51
N TRP A 125 -1.87 -17.92 -13.98
CA TRP A 125 -3.18 -17.81 -14.62
C TRP A 125 -3.08 -17.15 -16.00
N LEU A 126 -2.43 -15.99 -16.08
CA LEU A 126 -2.30 -15.21 -17.30
C LEU A 126 -1.41 -15.88 -18.33
N LYS A 127 -0.34 -16.58 -17.90
CA LYS A 127 0.46 -17.41 -18.80
C LYS A 127 -0.34 -18.59 -19.35
N GLN A 128 -1.19 -19.21 -18.55
CA GLN A 128 -2.06 -20.28 -19.01
C GLN A 128 -3.08 -19.76 -20.02
N LYS A 129 -3.68 -18.58 -19.77
CA LYS A 129 -4.73 -18.00 -20.61
C LYS A 129 -4.20 -17.37 -21.91
N TYR A 130 -3.10 -16.61 -21.84
CA TYR A 130 -2.60 -15.79 -22.94
C TYR A 130 -1.20 -16.19 -23.45
N GLY A 131 -0.55 -17.16 -22.82
CA GLY A 131 0.82 -17.56 -23.17
C GLY A 131 1.90 -16.61 -22.62
N ASN A 132 3.09 -16.66 -23.21
CA ASN A 132 4.20 -15.81 -22.80
C ASN A 132 4.11 -14.40 -23.41
N VAL A 133 3.33 -13.52 -22.78
CA VAL A 133 3.09 -12.14 -23.24
C VAL A 133 4.34 -11.26 -23.00
N PRO A 134 4.68 -10.32 -23.90
CA PRO A 134 5.74 -9.35 -23.66
C PRO A 134 5.40 -8.37 -22.53
N VAL A 135 6.37 -8.07 -21.66
CA VAL A 135 6.28 -6.96 -20.71
C VAL A 135 6.68 -5.68 -21.44
N ASN A 136 5.68 -4.98 -21.99
CA ASN A 136 5.89 -3.77 -22.77
C ASN A 136 4.90 -2.68 -22.34
N PHE A 137 5.41 -1.59 -21.76
CA PHE A 137 4.60 -0.45 -21.29
C PHE A 137 4.56 0.71 -22.29
N GLY A 138 4.75 0.41 -23.58
CA GLY A 138 4.73 1.38 -24.66
C GLY A 138 6.01 2.22 -24.76
N ASN A 139 5.99 3.21 -25.65
CA ASN A 139 7.20 3.94 -26.07
C ASN A 139 7.65 5.03 -25.08
N ASN A 140 6.81 5.38 -24.10
CA ASN A 140 7.12 6.43 -23.12
C ASN A 140 7.78 5.89 -21.85
N ILE A 141 7.95 4.57 -21.73
CA ILE A 141 8.53 3.90 -20.58
C ILE A 141 9.60 2.91 -21.06
N ALA A 142 10.87 3.30 -20.95
CA ALA A 142 12.02 2.43 -21.24
C ALA A 142 12.62 1.80 -19.97
N VAL A 143 12.25 2.32 -18.80
CA VAL A 143 12.53 1.72 -17.48
C VAL A 143 11.23 1.12 -16.95
N GLU A 144 10.82 -0.03 -17.46
CA GLU A 144 9.51 -0.65 -17.18
C GLU A 144 9.40 -1.13 -15.73
N MET A 145 10.44 -1.82 -15.25
CA MET A 145 10.46 -2.45 -13.91
C MET A 145 11.67 -1.98 -13.09
N PRO A 146 11.68 -0.70 -12.64
CA PRO A 146 12.82 -0.12 -11.93
C PRO A 146 13.23 -0.86 -10.67
N LEU A 147 12.31 -1.43 -9.90
CA LEU A 147 12.65 -2.12 -8.63
C LEU A 147 13.24 -3.50 -8.87
N THR A 148 12.73 -4.24 -9.85
CA THR A 148 13.28 -5.52 -10.29
C THR A 148 14.68 -5.34 -10.88
N ARG A 149 14.89 -4.30 -11.71
CA ARG A 149 16.23 -3.92 -12.16
C ARG A 149 17.14 -3.59 -10.98
N LEU A 150 16.66 -2.77 -10.05
CA LEU A 150 17.44 -2.32 -8.90
C LEU A 150 17.89 -3.46 -7.96
N ILE A 151 16.96 -4.36 -7.64
CA ILE A 151 17.12 -5.35 -6.58
C ILE A 151 17.61 -6.68 -7.17
N VAL A 152 16.95 -7.18 -8.21
CA VAL A 152 17.25 -8.49 -8.81
C VAL A 152 18.37 -8.35 -9.86
N GLY A 153 18.58 -7.17 -10.44
CA GLY A 153 19.62 -6.96 -11.45
C GLY A 153 19.23 -7.48 -12.83
N MET A 154 17.93 -7.62 -13.09
CA MET A 154 17.40 -8.15 -14.35
C MET A 154 16.45 -7.15 -15.02
N LYS A 155 16.36 -7.24 -16.35
CA LYS A 155 15.37 -6.56 -17.18
C LYS A 155 14.43 -7.62 -17.75
N PRO A 156 13.25 -7.85 -17.15
CA PRO A 156 12.28 -8.78 -17.70
C PRO A 156 11.72 -8.26 -19.03
N GLU A 157 11.59 -9.12 -20.03
CA GLU A 157 11.00 -8.76 -21.34
C GLU A 157 9.70 -9.52 -21.61
N THR A 158 9.46 -10.61 -20.89
CA THR A 158 8.28 -11.47 -21.03
C THR A 158 7.76 -11.95 -19.67
N LEU A 159 6.54 -12.47 -19.63
CA LEU A 159 5.97 -13.06 -18.41
C LEU A 159 6.85 -14.21 -17.87
N GLU A 160 7.45 -15.02 -18.74
CA GLU A 160 8.36 -16.10 -18.33
C GLU A 160 9.60 -15.58 -17.59
N ASP A 161 10.12 -14.40 -17.94
CA ASP A 161 11.25 -13.80 -17.22
C ASP A 161 10.88 -13.43 -15.78
N LEU A 162 9.63 -13.04 -15.54
CA LEU A 162 9.14 -12.67 -14.21
C LEU A 162 9.20 -13.84 -13.21
N GLU A 163 9.11 -15.09 -13.67
CA GLU A 163 9.26 -16.28 -12.81
C GLU A 163 10.63 -16.31 -12.12
N THR A 164 11.68 -15.83 -12.80
CA THR A 164 13.03 -15.80 -12.22
C THR A 164 13.13 -14.80 -11.07
N ALA A 165 12.48 -13.63 -11.21
CA ALA A 165 12.40 -12.64 -10.14
C ALA A 165 11.52 -13.14 -8.98
N MET A 166 10.37 -13.74 -9.31
CA MET A 166 9.45 -14.32 -8.32
C MET A 166 10.10 -15.43 -7.50
N GLN A 167 10.92 -16.28 -8.11
CA GLN A 167 11.71 -17.30 -7.39
C GLN A 167 12.62 -16.69 -6.33
N TRP A 168 13.28 -15.55 -6.63
CA TRP A 168 14.10 -14.85 -5.63
C TRP A 168 13.24 -14.28 -4.50
N VAL A 169 12.06 -13.73 -4.82
CA VAL A 169 11.11 -13.22 -3.82
C VAL A 169 10.68 -14.34 -2.87
N GLN A 170 10.19 -15.46 -3.40
CA GLN A 170 9.72 -16.61 -2.62
C GLN A 170 10.84 -17.24 -1.78
N TYR A 171 12.03 -17.38 -2.36
CA TYR A 171 13.22 -17.84 -1.62
C TYR A 171 13.53 -16.94 -0.43
N THR A 172 13.55 -15.62 -0.67
CA THR A 172 13.88 -14.63 0.36
C THR A 172 12.86 -14.64 1.49
N ILE A 173 11.57 -14.61 1.17
CA ILE A 173 10.48 -14.67 2.15
C ILE A 173 10.55 -15.94 3.00
N THR A 174 10.84 -17.09 2.39
CA THR A 174 10.97 -18.36 3.10
C THR A 174 12.07 -18.31 4.16
N HIS A 175 13.23 -17.75 3.82
CA HIS A 175 14.35 -17.61 4.75
C HIS A 175 14.10 -16.57 5.85
N LEU A 176 13.35 -15.51 5.55
CA LEU A 176 12.92 -14.50 6.52
C LEU A 176 11.94 -15.08 7.54
N LEU A 177 10.89 -15.77 7.09
CA LEU A 177 9.96 -16.49 7.97
C LEU A 177 10.69 -17.51 8.86
N ALA A 178 11.69 -18.22 8.32
CA ALA A 178 12.52 -19.12 9.11
C ALA A 178 13.32 -18.40 10.21
N ALA A 179 13.74 -17.15 9.99
CA ALA A 179 14.40 -16.31 11.01
C ALA A 179 13.44 -15.84 12.11
N GLY A 180 12.13 -15.81 11.85
CA GLY A 180 11.09 -15.56 12.86
C GLY A 180 10.90 -16.71 13.87
N HIS A 181 11.45 -17.89 13.60
CA HIS A 181 11.34 -19.04 14.50
C HIS A 181 12.00 -18.80 15.86
N THR A 182 11.56 -19.54 16.88
CA THR A 182 12.16 -19.50 18.23
C THR A 182 13.64 -19.91 18.19
N GLY A 183 14.51 -19.11 18.80
CA GLY A 183 15.95 -19.42 18.94
C GLY A 183 16.82 -19.08 17.72
N GLN A 184 16.37 -18.16 16.86
CA GLN A 184 17.09 -17.76 15.65
C GLN A 184 17.94 -16.50 15.87
N GLU A 185 17.43 -15.33 15.49
CA GLU A 185 18.15 -14.06 15.60
C GLU A 185 18.06 -13.50 17.03
N SER A 186 19.17 -12.95 17.52
CA SER A 186 19.30 -12.42 18.88
C SER A 186 19.37 -10.89 18.90
N SER A 187 19.76 -10.29 17.77
CA SER A 187 19.92 -8.84 17.60
C SER A 187 18.66 -8.23 17.00
N TYR A 188 18.10 -7.24 17.71
CA TYR A 188 16.98 -6.46 17.17
C TYR A 188 17.36 -5.73 15.88
N LEU A 189 18.58 -5.19 15.78
CA LEU A 189 19.08 -4.52 14.57
C LEU A 189 19.10 -5.47 13.38
N ASP A 190 19.43 -6.74 13.61
CA ASP A 190 19.43 -7.73 12.54
C ASP A 190 18.01 -8.16 12.14
N TYR A 191 17.02 -8.10 13.02
CA TYR A 191 15.60 -8.22 12.65
C TYR A 191 15.11 -7.01 11.86
N GLU A 192 15.53 -5.80 12.22
CA GLU A 192 15.20 -4.58 11.46
C GLU A 192 15.82 -4.61 10.06
N SER A 193 17.08 -5.03 9.95
CA SER A 193 17.74 -5.29 8.66
C SER A 193 16.98 -6.31 7.82
N LYS A 194 16.48 -7.40 8.44
CA LYS A 194 15.64 -8.40 7.76
C LYS A 194 14.29 -7.83 7.33
N SER A 195 13.69 -6.93 8.12
CA SER A 195 12.46 -6.23 7.76
C SER A 195 12.64 -5.39 6.49
N PHE A 196 13.77 -4.70 6.33
CA PHE A 196 14.09 -4.00 5.09
C PHE A 196 14.23 -4.97 3.90
N VAL A 197 14.89 -6.13 4.08
CA VAL A 197 14.98 -7.17 3.04
C VAL A 197 13.59 -7.70 2.67
N ALA A 198 12.71 -7.92 3.65
CA ALA A 198 11.32 -8.28 3.40
C ALA A 198 10.61 -7.21 2.55
N GLY A 199 10.84 -5.92 2.84
CA GLY A 199 10.35 -4.80 2.03
C GLY A 199 10.90 -4.77 0.61
N LEU A 200 12.13 -5.24 0.36
CA LEU A 200 12.65 -5.37 -1.01
C LEU A 200 11.97 -6.51 -1.77
N ALA A 201 11.79 -7.66 -1.12
CA ALA A 201 11.06 -8.78 -1.69
C ALA A 201 9.60 -8.39 -2.00
N ASP A 202 8.99 -7.61 -1.10
CA ASP A 202 7.66 -7.05 -1.27
C ASP A 202 7.57 -6.11 -2.49
N ALA A 203 8.51 -5.17 -2.61
CA ALA A 203 8.58 -4.24 -3.72
C ALA A 203 8.67 -4.95 -5.08
N VAL A 204 9.50 -6.00 -5.18
CA VAL A 204 9.60 -6.81 -6.40
C VAL A 204 8.33 -7.63 -6.63
N GLY A 205 7.76 -8.24 -5.58
CA GLY A 205 6.52 -9.02 -5.68
C GLY A 205 5.33 -8.19 -6.16
N MET A 206 5.16 -6.98 -5.62
CA MET A 206 4.16 -6.01 -6.08
C MET A 206 4.44 -5.58 -7.54
N GLU A 207 5.69 -5.30 -7.91
CA GLU A 207 6.00 -4.81 -9.26
C GLU A 207 5.72 -5.89 -10.32
N ILE A 208 6.02 -7.16 -10.01
CA ILE A 208 5.64 -8.31 -10.84
C ILE A 208 4.11 -8.42 -10.93
N SER A 209 3.41 -8.29 -9.79
CA SER A 209 1.95 -8.39 -9.72
C SER A 209 1.27 -7.37 -10.63
N ASP A 210 1.71 -6.11 -10.61
CA ASP A 210 1.10 -5.08 -11.45
C ASP A 210 1.59 -5.18 -12.90
N ALA A 211 2.85 -5.56 -13.13
CA ALA A 211 3.38 -5.72 -14.49
C ALA A 211 2.66 -6.82 -15.28
N VAL A 212 2.38 -7.98 -14.65
CA VAL A 212 1.70 -9.09 -15.35
C VAL A 212 0.29 -8.71 -15.76
N GLN A 213 -0.47 -8.02 -14.90
CA GLN A 213 -1.83 -7.58 -15.23
C GLN A 213 -1.83 -6.45 -16.27
N ILE A 214 -0.91 -5.49 -16.19
CA ILE A 214 -0.76 -4.47 -17.24
C ILE A 214 -0.50 -5.12 -18.60
N ALA A 215 0.49 -6.02 -18.65
CA ALA A 215 0.90 -6.65 -19.90
C ALA A 215 -0.19 -7.55 -20.49
N ALA A 216 -0.86 -8.37 -19.67
CA ALA A 216 -1.79 -9.38 -20.17
C ALA A 216 -3.23 -8.87 -20.35
N TYR A 217 -3.72 -8.03 -19.43
CA TYR A 217 -5.07 -7.47 -19.48
C TYR A 217 -5.16 -6.13 -20.19
N GLY A 218 -4.02 -5.49 -20.51
CA GLY A 218 -4.00 -4.21 -21.21
C GLY A 218 -4.44 -3.04 -20.33
N PHE A 219 -4.08 -3.05 -19.04
CA PHE A 219 -4.35 -1.92 -18.15
C PHE A 219 -3.62 -0.65 -18.60
N PRO A 220 -4.04 0.54 -18.13
CA PRO A 220 -3.36 1.80 -18.44
C PRO A 220 -1.85 1.76 -18.15
N MET A 221 -1.07 2.40 -19.03
CA MET A 221 0.40 2.39 -19.08
C MET A 221 0.96 3.78 -18.82
N GLY A 222 0.44 4.43 -17.78
CA GLY A 222 0.89 5.74 -17.35
C GLY A 222 0.33 6.88 -18.19
N GLU A 223 -0.84 6.78 -18.82
CA GLU A 223 -1.51 7.96 -19.37
C GLU A 223 -2.06 8.83 -18.24
N ALA A 224 -1.93 10.16 -18.33
CA ALA A 224 -2.49 11.07 -17.31
C ALA A 224 -4.02 11.19 -17.41
N ASP A 225 -4.53 11.17 -18.65
CA ASP A 225 -5.95 11.28 -18.99
C ASP A 225 -6.60 9.89 -19.09
N VAL A 226 -6.62 9.18 -17.96
CA VAL A 226 -7.40 7.94 -17.80
C VAL A 226 -8.81 8.27 -17.31
N PRO A 227 -9.81 7.39 -17.56
CA PRO A 227 -11.19 7.62 -17.17
C PRO A 227 -11.35 7.96 -15.68
N ILE A 228 -12.37 8.75 -15.40
CA ILE A 228 -12.91 8.95 -14.05
C ILE A 228 -14.14 8.06 -13.94
N VAL A 229 -14.17 7.22 -12.90
CA VAL A 229 -15.25 6.27 -12.63
C VAL A 229 -15.99 6.64 -11.34
N GLU A 230 -17.20 6.11 -11.21
CA GLU A 230 -18.05 6.38 -10.05
C GLU A 230 -17.52 5.67 -8.79
N LEU A 231 -17.60 6.41 -7.68
CA LEU A 231 -17.14 6.03 -6.36
C LEU A 231 -18.26 6.19 -5.31
N GLY A 232 -18.43 5.20 -4.44
CA GLY A 232 -19.27 5.27 -3.25
C GLY A 232 -20.42 4.26 -3.26
N MET A 233 -20.98 4.00 -2.07
CA MET A 233 -22.02 2.98 -1.87
C MET A 233 -23.35 3.27 -2.59
N GLY A 234 -23.62 4.53 -2.97
CA GLY A 234 -24.85 4.94 -3.64
C GLY A 234 -24.79 4.86 -5.18
N THR A 235 -23.69 4.36 -5.75
CA THR A 235 -23.44 4.43 -7.21
C THR A 235 -24.05 3.28 -8.02
N MET A 236 -24.46 2.19 -7.36
CA MET A 236 -25.00 1.01 -8.02
C MET A 236 -26.48 1.19 -8.38
N ASP A 237 -26.88 0.79 -9.59
CA ASP A 237 -28.29 0.74 -10.03
C ASP A 237 -29.01 -0.49 -9.45
N VAL A 238 -29.33 -0.42 -8.17
CA VAL A 238 -30.00 -1.49 -7.43
C VAL A 238 -31.50 -1.61 -7.73
N GLU A 239 -32.08 -0.64 -8.45
CA GLU A 239 -33.52 -0.61 -8.72
C GLU A 239 -33.87 -1.38 -9.99
N ASN A 240 -33.05 -1.24 -11.03
CA ASN A 240 -33.32 -1.76 -12.37
C ASN A 240 -32.43 -2.95 -12.74
N LYS A 241 -31.27 -3.10 -12.09
CA LYS A 241 -30.30 -4.16 -12.40
C LYS A 241 -30.09 -5.09 -11.21
N ALA A 242 -29.77 -6.33 -11.52
CA ALA A 242 -29.11 -7.22 -10.57
C ALA A 242 -27.69 -6.69 -10.28
N THR A 243 -27.14 -7.03 -9.14
CA THR A 243 -25.85 -6.50 -8.69
C THR A 243 -24.91 -7.60 -8.20
N VAL A 244 -23.64 -7.52 -8.61
CA VAL A 244 -22.58 -8.35 -8.05
C VAL A 244 -21.60 -7.45 -7.31
N LEU A 245 -21.38 -7.76 -6.03
CA LEU A 245 -20.34 -7.15 -5.23
C LEU A 245 -19.10 -8.04 -5.20
N MET A 246 -17.97 -7.49 -5.62
CA MET A 246 -16.66 -8.14 -5.47
C MET A 246 -15.86 -7.57 -4.30
N ILE A 247 -15.17 -8.44 -3.57
CA ILE A 247 -14.34 -8.03 -2.44
C ILE A 247 -13.00 -8.76 -2.47
N GLY A 248 -11.91 -7.99 -2.53
CA GLY A 248 -10.56 -8.50 -2.38
C GLY A 248 -9.52 -7.77 -3.22
N HIS A 249 -8.64 -8.53 -3.86
CA HIS A 249 -7.44 -8.09 -4.56
C HIS A 249 -7.28 -8.75 -5.94
N ASN A 250 -7.38 -10.07 -6.04
CA ASN A 250 -7.14 -10.77 -7.30
C ASN A 250 -8.31 -10.55 -8.27
N VAL A 251 -8.04 -9.78 -9.32
CA VAL A 251 -9.07 -9.30 -10.26
C VAL A 251 -9.54 -10.38 -11.26
N ALA A 252 -8.85 -11.52 -11.36
CA ALA A 252 -9.12 -12.50 -12.41
C ALA A 252 -10.60 -12.95 -12.49
N PRO A 253 -11.28 -13.36 -11.39
CA PRO A 253 -12.70 -13.71 -11.44
C PRO A 253 -13.60 -12.54 -11.86
N GLY A 254 -13.23 -11.30 -11.50
CA GLY A 254 -13.97 -10.10 -11.89
C GLY A 254 -13.85 -9.77 -13.37
N ILE A 255 -12.68 -9.98 -13.96
CA ILE A 255 -12.48 -9.84 -15.41
C ILE A 255 -13.28 -10.91 -16.16
N GLU A 256 -13.25 -12.17 -15.71
CA GLU A 256 -14.06 -13.21 -16.37
C GLU A 256 -15.57 -12.94 -16.26
N LEU A 257 -16.03 -12.34 -15.16
CA LEU A 257 -17.42 -11.90 -15.01
C LEU A 257 -17.77 -10.83 -16.05
N VAL A 258 -16.92 -9.81 -16.21
CA VAL A 258 -17.14 -8.73 -17.18
C VAL A 258 -17.08 -9.25 -18.63
N ASP A 259 -16.14 -10.15 -18.94
CA ASP A 259 -16.06 -10.78 -20.25
C ASP A 259 -17.33 -11.58 -20.55
N TYR A 260 -17.82 -12.35 -19.58
CA TYR A 260 -19.10 -13.06 -19.70
C TYR A 260 -20.27 -12.10 -19.95
N MET A 261 -20.34 -10.98 -19.23
CA MET A 261 -21.38 -9.96 -19.42
C MET A 261 -21.40 -9.44 -20.87
N ARG A 262 -20.21 -9.07 -21.38
CA ARG A 262 -20.03 -8.55 -22.75
C ARG A 262 -20.39 -9.60 -23.80
N GLU A 263 -19.96 -10.85 -23.60
CA GLU A 263 -20.26 -11.96 -24.52
C GLU A 263 -21.76 -12.29 -24.58
N LYS A 264 -22.47 -12.17 -23.44
CA LYS A 264 -23.93 -12.41 -23.37
C LYS A 264 -24.78 -11.19 -23.67
N GLY A 265 -24.20 -10.00 -23.70
CA GLY A 265 -24.92 -8.73 -23.89
C GLY A 265 -25.92 -8.48 -22.77
N ILE A 266 -25.48 -8.60 -21.51
CA ILE A 266 -26.30 -8.44 -20.29
C ILE A 266 -25.91 -7.22 -19.44
N ASP A 267 -25.13 -6.27 -20.00
CA ASP A 267 -24.73 -5.02 -19.35
C ASP A 267 -25.92 -4.15 -18.88
N ASP A 268 -27.09 -4.30 -19.51
CA ASP A 268 -28.32 -3.61 -19.14
C ASP A 268 -29.07 -4.28 -17.98
N LYS A 269 -28.69 -5.51 -17.61
CA LYS A 269 -29.34 -6.31 -16.55
C LYS A 269 -28.48 -6.49 -15.30
N LEU A 270 -27.17 -6.34 -15.42
CA LEU A 270 -26.22 -6.57 -14.35
C LEU A 270 -25.36 -5.33 -14.13
N ASP A 271 -25.25 -4.90 -12.87
CA ASP A 271 -24.34 -3.87 -12.43
C ASP A 271 -23.27 -4.46 -11.51
N VAL A 272 -22.06 -3.91 -11.57
CA VAL A 272 -20.88 -4.54 -10.97
C VAL A 272 -20.14 -3.54 -10.11
N GLY A 273 -20.07 -3.84 -8.82
CA GLY A 273 -19.39 -3.03 -7.82
C GLY A 273 -18.28 -3.82 -7.14
N ALA A 274 -17.23 -3.12 -6.72
CA ALA A 274 -16.11 -3.75 -6.03
C ALA A 274 -15.60 -2.93 -4.83
N ILE A 275 -15.06 -3.63 -3.83
CA ILE A 275 -14.45 -3.06 -2.63
C ILE A 275 -13.00 -3.53 -2.51
N CYS A 276 -12.12 -2.64 -2.01
CA CYS A 276 -10.68 -2.84 -1.91
C CYS A 276 -9.97 -2.89 -3.27
N CYS A 277 -8.75 -3.43 -3.33
CA CYS A 277 -7.87 -3.37 -4.49
C CYS A 277 -8.47 -3.91 -5.78
N THR A 278 -9.30 -4.97 -5.70
CA THR A 278 -9.99 -5.52 -6.87
C THR A 278 -10.86 -4.48 -7.57
N ALA A 279 -11.35 -3.46 -6.85
CA ALA A 279 -12.10 -2.35 -7.46
C ALA A 279 -11.24 -1.46 -8.36
N HIS A 280 -10.01 -1.16 -7.93
CA HIS A 280 -9.06 -0.42 -8.76
C HIS A 280 -8.67 -1.24 -9.99
N ASP A 281 -8.34 -2.52 -9.80
CA ASP A 281 -7.87 -3.35 -10.92
C ASP A 281 -9.01 -3.68 -11.91
N LEU A 282 -10.24 -3.85 -11.43
CA LEU A 282 -11.38 -4.06 -12.32
C LEU A 282 -11.70 -2.81 -13.15
N THR A 283 -11.66 -1.63 -12.54
CA THR A 283 -11.94 -0.36 -13.24
C THR A 283 -10.84 0.04 -14.23
N ARG A 284 -9.64 -0.55 -14.09
CA ARG A 284 -8.58 -0.48 -15.12
C ARG A 284 -8.89 -1.32 -16.36
N TYR A 285 -9.77 -2.32 -16.24
CA TYR A 285 -10.23 -3.17 -17.34
C TYR A 285 -11.60 -2.75 -17.92
N TYR A 286 -12.47 -2.25 -17.05
CA TYR A 286 -13.85 -1.92 -17.37
C TYR A 286 -14.32 -0.70 -16.58
N ASP A 287 -14.42 0.43 -17.28
CA ASP A 287 -14.88 1.72 -16.75
C ASP A 287 -16.37 1.75 -16.38
N GLY A 288 -17.14 0.74 -16.78
CA GLY A 288 -18.52 0.54 -16.34
C GLY A 288 -18.65 0.05 -14.90
N ALA A 289 -17.61 -0.57 -14.33
CA ALA A 289 -17.61 -1.04 -12.94
C ALA A 289 -17.55 0.14 -11.94
N LYS A 290 -18.13 -0.06 -10.75
CA LYS A 290 -18.19 0.94 -9.68
C LYS A 290 -17.21 0.64 -8.55
N VAL A 291 -16.56 1.68 -8.04
CA VAL A 291 -15.75 1.57 -6.82
C VAL A 291 -16.65 1.84 -5.63
N ILE A 292 -17.00 0.81 -4.85
CA ILE A 292 -17.89 0.99 -3.70
C ILE A 292 -17.17 1.66 -2.52
N GLY A 293 -15.87 1.40 -2.36
CA GLY A 293 -15.02 2.07 -1.38
C GLY A 293 -13.95 1.17 -0.76
N SER A 294 -13.39 1.62 0.36
CA SER A 294 -12.35 0.92 1.10
C SER A 294 -12.88 -0.24 1.95
N MET A 295 -11.97 -0.97 2.63
CA MET A 295 -12.32 -2.10 3.50
C MET A 295 -13.39 -1.75 4.55
N SER A 296 -13.40 -0.50 5.03
CA SER A 296 -14.36 -0.01 6.02
C SER A 296 -15.82 -0.06 5.52
N ARG A 297 -16.05 -0.09 4.20
CA ARG A 297 -17.38 -0.12 3.57
C ARG A 297 -17.98 -1.52 3.41
N GLN A 298 -17.19 -2.59 3.60
CA GLN A 298 -17.68 -3.97 3.34
C GLN A 298 -18.91 -4.33 4.15
N MET A 299 -18.86 -4.17 5.48
CA MET A 299 -19.97 -4.54 6.35
C MET A 299 -21.19 -3.65 6.10
N HIS A 300 -20.97 -2.35 5.86
CA HIS A 300 -22.02 -1.39 5.55
C HIS A 300 -22.76 -1.76 4.24
N PHE A 301 -22.02 -2.11 3.20
CA PHE A 301 -22.61 -2.43 1.90
C PHE A 301 -23.26 -3.83 1.86
N ILE A 302 -22.68 -4.83 2.53
CA ILE A 302 -23.31 -6.16 2.57
C ILE A 302 -24.61 -6.10 3.39
N ARG A 303 -24.57 -5.53 4.60
CA ARG A 303 -25.71 -5.52 5.53
C ARG A 303 -26.86 -4.63 5.04
N SER A 304 -26.60 -3.64 4.18
CA SER A 304 -27.66 -2.85 3.56
C SER A 304 -28.57 -3.70 2.66
N GLY A 305 -28.07 -4.85 2.16
CA GLY A 305 -28.80 -5.77 1.29
C GLY A 305 -28.73 -5.41 -0.20
N LEU A 306 -27.92 -4.40 -0.55
CA LEU A 306 -27.81 -3.87 -1.91
C LEU A 306 -27.17 -4.85 -2.90
N ALA A 307 -26.29 -5.74 -2.45
CA ALA A 307 -25.59 -6.71 -3.30
C ALA A 307 -26.43 -7.97 -3.56
N ASP A 308 -26.68 -8.32 -4.83
CA ASP A 308 -27.42 -9.53 -5.15
C ASP A 308 -26.64 -10.82 -4.95
N VAL A 309 -25.39 -10.81 -5.36
CA VAL A 309 -24.40 -11.84 -5.07
C VAL A 309 -23.15 -11.18 -4.53
N ILE A 310 -22.49 -11.86 -3.59
CA ILE A 310 -21.19 -11.42 -3.06
C ILE A 310 -20.14 -12.44 -3.49
N MET A 311 -19.15 -11.97 -4.24
CA MET A 311 -18.00 -12.76 -4.68
C MET A 311 -16.74 -12.27 -3.98
N VAL A 312 -16.04 -13.16 -3.28
CA VAL A 312 -14.83 -12.81 -2.53
C VAL A 312 -13.62 -13.57 -3.05
N ASP A 313 -12.49 -12.87 -3.11
CA ASP A 313 -11.19 -13.47 -3.35
C ASP A 313 -10.38 -13.58 -2.04
N GLU A 314 -9.20 -13.00 -1.97
CA GLU A 314 -8.25 -12.99 -0.88
C GLU A 314 -7.93 -11.57 -0.35
N GLN A 315 -7.43 -11.55 0.89
CA GLN A 315 -6.84 -10.38 1.55
C GLN A 315 -7.79 -9.19 1.80
N CYS A 316 -7.78 -8.67 3.03
CA CYS A 316 -8.67 -7.58 3.46
C CYS A 316 -10.17 -7.87 3.27
N VAL A 317 -10.56 -9.13 3.06
CA VAL A 317 -11.95 -9.56 3.12
C VAL A 317 -12.35 -9.67 4.59
N ASN A 318 -13.42 -9.00 5.00
CA ASN A 318 -13.95 -9.13 6.34
C ASN A 318 -14.47 -10.57 6.52
N LEU A 319 -13.97 -11.26 7.55
CA LEU A 319 -14.30 -12.67 7.77
C LEU A 319 -15.75 -12.90 8.22
N ARG A 320 -16.50 -11.84 8.51
CA ARG A 320 -17.95 -11.89 8.75
C ARG A 320 -18.78 -11.66 7.51
N SER A 321 -18.16 -11.41 6.35
CA SER A 321 -18.87 -11.14 5.08
C SER A 321 -19.87 -12.23 4.72
N PHE A 322 -19.53 -13.50 4.92
CA PHE A 322 -20.45 -14.62 4.69
C PHE A 322 -21.65 -14.61 5.65
N GLU A 323 -21.41 -14.45 6.95
CA GLU A 323 -22.48 -14.30 7.96
C GLU A 323 -23.41 -13.13 7.60
N GLN A 324 -22.85 -12.00 7.16
CA GLN A 324 -23.63 -10.84 6.75
C GLN A 324 -24.44 -11.09 5.48
N ALA A 325 -23.88 -11.81 4.50
CA ALA A 325 -24.58 -12.20 3.28
C ALA A 325 -25.82 -13.05 3.61
N GLN A 326 -25.70 -13.97 4.57
CA GLN A 326 -26.81 -14.81 5.02
C GLN A 326 -27.95 -13.99 5.65
N LEU A 327 -27.64 -12.94 6.41
CA LEU A 327 -28.66 -12.08 7.03
C LEU A 327 -29.57 -11.40 6.00
N VAL A 328 -29.02 -11.06 4.84
CA VAL A 328 -29.76 -10.41 3.75
C VAL A 328 -30.23 -11.41 2.69
N GLY A 329 -29.79 -12.67 2.75
CA GLY A 329 -30.12 -13.72 1.80
C GLY A 329 -29.41 -13.59 0.46
N SER A 330 -28.24 -12.95 0.42
CA SER A 330 -27.40 -12.86 -0.78
C SER A 330 -26.53 -14.10 -0.89
N PRO A 331 -26.54 -14.83 -2.04
CA PRO A 331 -25.62 -15.93 -2.25
C PRO A 331 -24.16 -15.48 -2.21
N PHE A 332 -23.30 -16.34 -1.67
CA PHE A 332 -21.90 -16.03 -1.43
C PHE A 332 -20.98 -16.99 -2.20
N ILE A 333 -20.01 -16.44 -2.93
CA ILE A 333 -19.08 -17.22 -3.75
C ILE A 333 -17.66 -16.88 -3.31
N ALA A 334 -16.94 -17.85 -2.75
CA ALA A 334 -15.50 -17.73 -2.54
C ALA A 334 -14.76 -18.24 -3.77
N THR A 335 -13.72 -17.52 -4.20
CA THR A 335 -13.01 -17.83 -5.45
C THR A 335 -11.51 -18.06 -5.29
N ASN A 336 -11.02 -18.17 -4.06
CA ASN A 336 -9.60 -18.27 -3.79
C ASN A 336 -9.29 -19.24 -2.66
N GLU A 337 -8.31 -20.12 -2.87
CA GLU A 337 -7.86 -21.14 -1.92
C GLU A 337 -7.33 -20.55 -0.59
N LYS A 338 -6.90 -19.30 -0.57
CA LYS A 338 -6.46 -18.61 0.65
C LYS A 338 -7.63 -18.18 1.54
N ASN A 339 -8.86 -18.17 1.01
CA ASN A 339 -10.07 -17.75 1.70
C ASN A 339 -11.28 -18.58 1.23
N MET A 340 -11.38 -19.82 1.71
CA MET A 340 -12.45 -20.75 1.30
C MET A 340 -13.72 -20.68 2.17
N GLY A 341 -13.65 -20.03 3.34
CA GLY A 341 -14.80 -19.85 4.24
C GLY A 341 -15.43 -21.13 4.81
N GLY A 342 -14.84 -22.32 4.59
CA GLY A 342 -15.46 -23.59 4.94
C GLY A 342 -16.67 -23.95 4.05
N LEU A 343 -16.80 -23.31 2.90
CA LEU A 343 -17.89 -23.51 1.94
C LEU A 343 -17.71 -24.84 1.17
N PRO A 344 -18.80 -25.46 0.71
CA PRO A 344 -18.70 -26.64 -0.15
C PRO A 344 -17.99 -26.27 -1.46
N ASP A 345 -16.96 -27.05 -1.80
CA ASP A 345 -16.28 -26.94 -3.08
C ASP A 345 -17.18 -27.50 -4.19
N ARG A 346 -17.52 -26.63 -5.14
CA ARG A 346 -18.35 -26.94 -6.31
C ARG A 346 -17.60 -26.65 -7.61
N THR A 347 -16.28 -26.54 -7.55
CA THR A 347 -15.44 -26.17 -8.70
C THR A 347 -15.65 -27.11 -9.88
N ASP A 348 -15.88 -28.41 -9.64
CA ASP A 348 -16.04 -29.42 -10.70
C ASP A 348 -17.51 -29.67 -11.11
N ASP A 349 -18.47 -29.13 -10.35
CA ASP A 349 -19.89 -29.38 -10.59
C ASP A 349 -20.40 -28.63 -11.83
N PRO A 350 -21.50 -29.10 -12.47
CA PRO A 350 -22.16 -28.37 -13.53
C PRO A 350 -22.66 -27.00 -13.05
N ALA A 351 -22.36 -25.93 -13.78
CA ALA A 351 -22.70 -24.57 -13.34
C ALA A 351 -24.21 -24.36 -13.11
N GLU A 352 -25.06 -24.98 -13.92
CA GLU A 352 -26.52 -24.91 -13.78
C GLU A 352 -26.99 -25.46 -12.43
N GLU A 353 -26.38 -26.53 -11.93
CA GLU A 353 -26.70 -27.12 -10.62
C GLU A 353 -26.28 -26.18 -9.48
N ILE A 354 -25.11 -25.54 -9.61
CA ILE A 354 -24.62 -24.57 -8.64
C ILE A 354 -25.56 -23.35 -8.58
N ILE A 355 -25.97 -22.84 -9.74
CA ILE A 355 -26.89 -21.69 -9.85
C ILE A 355 -28.24 -22.06 -9.22
N ASP A 356 -28.82 -23.22 -9.55
CA ASP A 356 -30.09 -23.68 -8.97
C ASP A 356 -29.99 -23.80 -7.43
N ASP A 357 -28.89 -24.37 -6.91
CA ASP A 357 -28.66 -24.49 -5.48
C ASP A 357 -28.58 -23.13 -4.76
N LEU A 358 -27.89 -22.16 -5.35
CA LEU A 358 -27.74 -20.81 -4.80
C LEU A 358 -29.05 -20.02 -4.89
N VAL A 359 -29.73 -20.07 -6.03
CA VAL A 359 -30.99 -19.34 -6.28
C VAL A 359 -32.12 -19.88 -5.39
N SER A 360 -32.21 -21.21 -5.24
CA SER A 360 -33.20 -21.85 -4.38
C SER A 360 -32.90 -21.73 -2.89
N GLY A 361 -31.68 -21.31 -2.53
CA GLY A 361 -31.21 -21.25 -1.15
C GLY A 361 -30.93 -22.61 -0.51
N ARG A 362 -30.80 -23.69 -1.31
CA ARG A 362 -30.37 -25.02 -0.81
C ARG A 362 -28.99 -24.92 -0.17
N VAL A 363 -28.12 -24.07 -0.71
CA VAL A 363 -26.86 -23.67 -0.07
C VAL A 363 -26.74 -22.14 -0.05
N PRO A 364 -26.27 -21.55 1.06
CA PRO A 364 -26.08 -20.10 1.16
C PRO A 364 -24.82 -19.59 0.46
N GLY A 365 -23.89 -20.49 0.11
CA GLY A 365 -22.66 -20.13 -0.57
C GLY A 365 -21.83 -21.34 -0.97
N VAL A 366 -20.87 -21.11 -1.88
CA VAL A 366 -20.04 -22.14 -2.51
C VAL A 366 -18.61 -21.64 -2.71
N LEU A 367 -17.67 -22.58 -2.85
CA LEU A 367 -16.32 -22.33 -3.34
C LEU A 367 -16.23 -22.72 -4.81
N ILE A 368 -15.69 -21.82 -5.64
CA ILE A 368 -15.43 -22.05 -7.07
C ILE A 368 -14.04 -21.50 -7.41
N LEU A 369 -13.06 -22.39 -7.61
CA LEU A 369 -11.66 -22.01 -7.85
C LEU A 369 -11.35 -21.67 -9.31
N ASP A 370 -12.20 -22.07 -10.25
CA ASP A 370 -12.09 -21.70 -11.66
C ASP A 370 -12.64 -20.28 -11.89
N PRO A 371 -11.81 -19.30 -12.29
CA PRO A 371 -12.26 -17.91 -12.44
C PRO A 371 -13.36 -17.72 -13.49
N ILE A 372 -13.34 -18.51 -14.57
CA ILE A 372 -14.31 -18.42 -15.67
C ILE A 372 -15.67 -18.91 -15.17
N LYS A 373 -15.70 -20.07 -14.51
CA LYS A 373 -16.92 -20.61 -13.90
C LYS A 373 -17.44 -19.69 -12.81
N ALA A 374 -16.57 -19.13 -11.97
CA ALA A 374 -16.98 -18.20 -10.91
C ALA A 374 -17.67 -16.95 -11.46
N GLY A 375 -17.08 -16.31 -12.48
CA GLY A 375 -17.67 -15.12 -13.12
C GLY A 375 -19.05 -15.39 -13.73
N MET A 376 -19.18 -16.50 -14.48
CA MET A 376 -20.46 -16.93 -15.05
C MET A 376 -21.52 -17.23 -13.97
N VAL A 377 -21.17 -18.05 -12.96
CA VAL A 377 -22.11 -18.44 -11.90
C VAL A 377 -22.56 -17.21 -11.12
N ALA A 378 -21.66 -16.27 -10.82
CA ALA A 378 -22.00 -15.03 -10.14
C ALA A 378 -23.01 -14.18 -10.94
N ALA A 379 -22.76 -13.98 -12.24
CA ALA A 379 -23.63 -13.19 -13.11
C ALA A 379 -25.05 -13.78 -13.21
N GLU A 380 -25.16 -15.07 -13.55
CA GLU A 380 -26.44 -15.75 -13.72
C GLU A 380 -27.19 -15.87 -12.38
N THR A 381 -26.49 -16.17 -11.28
CA THR A 381 -27.11 -16.22 -9.95
C THR A 381 -27.67 -14.87 -9.54
N ALA A 382 -26.95 -13.77 -9.77
CA ALA A 382 -27.40 -12.43 -9.42
C ALA A 382 -28.71 -12.05 -10.15
N ILE A 383 -28.75 -12.29 -11.47
CA ILE A 383 -29.95 -12.02 -12.29
C ILE A 383 -31.16 -12.82 -11.79
N ASN A 384 -30.96 -14.09 -11.45
CA ASN A 384 -32.04 -14.98 -11.03
C ASN A 384 -32.50 -14.72 -9.58
N VAL A 385 -31.61 -14.29 -8.68
CA VAL A 385 -31.94 -13.96 -7.29
C VAL A 385 -32.54 -12.57 -7.13
N HIS A 386 -32.18 -11.61 -7.97
CA HIS A 386 -32.63 -10.22 -7.86
C HIS A 386 -34.16 -10.06 -7.64
N PRO A 387 -35.05 -10.66 -8.46
CA PRO A 387 -36.50 -10.53 -8.25
C PRO A 387 -37.00 -11.20 -6.95
N ILE A 388 -36.26 -12.19 -6.43
CA ILE A 388 -36.62 -12.93 -5.20
C ILE A 388 -36.20 -12.16 -3.95
N ARG A 389 -35.07 -11.46 -4.00
CA ARG A 389 -34.47 -10.79 -2.85
C ARG A 389 -34.77 -9.29 -2.77
N LYS A 390 -35.35 -8.70 -3.82
CA LYS A 390 -35.63 -7.25 -3.90
C LYS A 390 -36.25 -6.70 -2.61
N GLY A 391 -35.60 -5.68 -2.05
CA GLY A 391 -36.04 -5.00 -0.83
C GLY A 391 -35.61 -5.64 0.50
N LYS A 392 -34.82 -6.72 0.50
CA LYS A 392 -34.23 -7.25 1.75
C LYS A 392 -33.13 -6.33 2.27
N SER A 393 -33.10 -6.16 3.59
CA SER A 393 -32.05 -5.43 4.31
C SER A 393 -31.80 -6.09 5.66
N GLY A 394 -30.56 -6.02 6.13
CA GLY A 394 -30.17 -6.43 7.49
C GLY A 394 -30.36 -5.30 8.51
N VAL A 395 -30.82 -4.13 8.06
CA VAL A 395 -31.12 -2.96 8.88
C VAL A 395 -32.64 -2.87 9.10
N PRO A 396 -33.14 -2.91 10.35
CA PRO A 396 -34.55 -2.72 10.65
C PRO A 396 -35.08 -1.34 10.25
N ASP A 397 -36.40 -1.18 10.26
CA ASP A 397 -37.02 0.14 10.20
C ASP A 397 -36.80 0.94 11.50
N GLU A 398 -37.33 2.16 11.55
CA GLU A 398 -37.16 3.06 12.69
C GLU A 398 -37.62 2.44 14.00
N GLN A 399 -38.83 1.86 14.01
CA GLN A 399 -39.39 1.24 15.19
C GLN A 399 -38.57 0.02 15.62
N GLY A 400 -38.15 -0.83 14.69
CA GLY A 400 -37.28 -1.96 14.99
C GLY A 400 -35.92 -1.53 15.56
N CYS A 401 -35.37 -0.40 15.10
CA CYS A 401 -34.15 0.17 15.66
C CYS A 401 -34.37 0.72 17.09
N ILE A 402 -35.48 1.42 17.33
CA ILE A 402 -35.89 1.90 18.65
C ILE A 402 -36.06 0.71 19.62
N ASP A 403 -36.77 -0.33 19.20
CA ASP A 403 -37.03 -1.54 19.99
C ASP A 403 -35.71 -2.27 20.33
N MET A 404 -34.79 -2.38 19.37
CA MET A 404 -33.45 -2.90 19.62
C MET A 404 -32.70 -2.05 20.65
N ALA A 405 -32.75 -0.72 20.53
CA ALA A 405 -32.08 0.20 21.44
C ALA A 405 -32.62 0.07 22.88
N TYR A 406 -33.92 -0.22 23.08
CA TYR A 406 -34.51 -0.41 24.41
C TYR A 406 -33.89 -1.56 25.22
N ASN A 407 -33.29 -2.56 24.56
CA ASN A 407 -32.57 -3.64 25.25
C ASN A 407 -31.26 -3.16 25.91
N CYS A 408 -30.73 -2.00 25.50
CA CYS A 408 -29.49 -1.46 26.03
C CYS A 408 -29.62 -1.04 27.50
N ASN A 409 -28.70 -1.53 28.34
CA ASN A 409 -28.60 -1.17 29.76
C ASN A 409 -27.47 -0.19 30.08
N GLY A 410 -26.78 0.36 29.08
CA GLY A 410 -25.73 1.38 29.28
C GLY A 410 -24.42 0.87 29.90
N CYS A 411 -24.07 -0.41 29.75
CA CYS A 411 -22.87 -0.97 30.41
C CYS A 411 -21.51 -0.43 29.89
N GLY A 412 -21.48 0.16 28.69
CA GLY A 412 -20.29 0.75 28.08
C GLY A 412 -19.31 -0.21 27.40
N ASN A 413 -19.64 -1.50 27.32
CA ASN A 413 -18.78 -2.50 26.68
C ASN A 413 -18.53 -2.21 25.20
N CYS A 414 -19.59 -1.87 24.45
CA CYS A 414 -19.51 -1.56 23.02
C CYS A 414 -18.52 -0.43 22.72
N GLN A 415 -18.53 0.63 23.53
CA GLN A 415 -17.65 1.79 23.39
C GLN A 415 -16.22 1.45 23.80
N ARG A 416 -16.01 0.82 24.97
CA ARG A 416 -14.67 0.40 25.42
C ARG A 416 -13.96 -0.55 24.45
N ASN A 417 -14.73 -1.36 23.71
CA ASN A 417 -14.20 -2.27 22.70
C ASN A 417 -14.09 -1.65 21.30
N CYS A 418 -14.62 -0.44 21.10
CA CYS A 418 -14.51 0.26 19.83
C CYS A 418 -13.05 0.70 19.65
N PRO A 419 -12.40 0.38 18.51
CA PRO A 419 -11.04 0.84 18.24
C PRO A 419 -10.89 2.36 18.27
N ASN A 420 -11.96 3.10 17.94
CA ASN A 420 -11.99 4.56 17.90
C ASN A 420 -12.72 5.18 19.10
N ASP A 421 -13.07 4.39 20.12
CA ASP A 421 -13.80 4.85 21.33
C ASP A 421 -15.03 5.74 21.03
N LEU A 422 -15.79 5.38 19.98
CA LEU A 422 -16.95 6.17 19.54
C LEU A 422 -18.02 6.26 20.64
N ALA A 423 -18.77 7.36 20.65
CA ALA A 423 -19.86 7.67 21.59
C ALA A 423 -21.11 6.77 21.40
N LEU A 424 -20.91 5.45 21.34
CA LEU A 424 -21.94 4.46 21.05
C LEU A 424 -22.98 4.35 22.17
N VAL A 425 -22.57 4.49 23.44
CA VAL A 425 -23.51 4.37 24.57
C VAL A 425 -24.52 5.50 24.55
N GLU A 426 -24.03 6.73 24.33
CA GLU A 426 -24.87 7.92 24.21
C GLU A 426 -25.79 7.79 23.01
N GLY A 427 -25.25 7.49 21.83
CA GLY A 427 -26.05 7.33 20.62
C GLY A 427 -27.11 6.23 20.72
N VAL A 428 -26.82 5.09 21.33
CA VAL A 428 -27.80 4.01 21.55
C VAL A 428 -28.87 4.42 22.58
N ASN A 429 -28.53 5.22 23.59
CA ASN A 429 -29.53 5.68 24.56
C ASN A 429 -30.49 6.69 23.93
N LEU A 430 -29.99 7.63 23.15
CA LEU A 430 -30.81 8.59 22.41
C LEU A 430 -31.71 7.90 21.37
N ALA A 431 -31.22 6.82 20.74
CA ALA A 431 -32.01 6.02 19.80
C ALA A 431 -33.28 5.41 20.42
N LYS A 432 -33.37 5.24 21.74
CA LYS A 432 -34.62 4.81 22.43
C LYS A 432 -35.76 5.83 22.30
N GLU A 433 -35.41 7.09 22.12
CA GLU A 433 -36.31 8.22 21.98
C GLU A 433 -36.52 8.62 20.51
N GLY A 434 -35.96 7.84 19.57
CA GLY A 434 -36.01 8.12 18.13
C GLY A 434 -34.94 9.12 17.64
N ASP A 435 -34.02 9.54 18.51
CA ASP A 435 -32.92 10.43 18.13
C ASP A 435 -31.67 9.62 17.74
N PHE A 436 -31.32 9.68 16.45
CA PHE A 436 -30.17 8.98 15.89
C PHE A 436 -28.99 9.91 15.55
N SER A 437 -29.07 11.20 15.92
CA SER A 437 -28.09 12.24 15.53
C SER A 437 -26.65 11.87 15.90
N VAL A 438 -26.40 11.49 17.16
CA VAL A 438 -25.06 11.09 17.62
C VAL A 438 -24.52 9.88 16.85
N LEU A 439 -25.38 8.92 16.50
CA LEU A 439 -24.97 7.75 15.70
C LEU A 439 -24.67 8.12 14.25
N ALA A 440 -25.40 9.09 13.68
CA ALA A 440 -25.13 9.62 12.35
C ALA A 440 -23.80 10.38 12.30
N ASP A 441 -23.49 11.17 13.33
CA ASP A 441 -22.24 11.94 13.43
C ASP A 441 -20.99 11.04 13.49
N VAL A 442 -21.07 9.93 14.22
CA VAL A 442 -19.93 8.98 14.33
C VAL A 442 -19.86 7.98 13.17
N PHE A 443 -20.73 8.07 12.17
CA PHE A 443 -20.76 7.15 11.03
C PHE A 443 -19.43 7.12 10.26
N ASP A 444 -18.88 8.29 9.92
CA ASP A 444 -17.61 8.38 9.15
C ASP A 444 -16.39 7.96 9.97
N HIS A 445 -16.53 7.96 11.30
CA HIS A 445 -15.51 7.51 12.22
C HIS A 445 -15.54 5.98 12.45
N CYS A 446 -16.60 5.31 11.98
CA CYS A 446 -16.80 3.88 12.19
C CYS A 446 -16.00 3.05 11.19
N LEU A 447 -15.14 2.17 11.71
CA LEU A 447 -14.39 1.21 10.88
C LEU A 447 -15.26 0.05 10.34
N GLY A 448 -16.53 -0.01 10.71
CA GLY A 448 -17.44 -1.09 10.31
C GLY A 448 -17.04 -2.48 10.83
N CYS A 449 -16.28 -2.57 11.93
CA CYS A 449 -15.65 -3.83 12.35
C CYS A 449 -16.57 -4.81 13.10
N GLY A 450 -17.71 -4.34 13.62
CA GLY A 450 -18.68 -5.17 14.35
C GLY A 450 -18.21 -5.66 15.74
N ARG A 451 -17.10 -5.14 16.29
CA ARG A 451 -16.67 -5.47 17.67
C ARG A 451 -17.69 -5.05 18.73
N CYS A 452 -18.38 -3.94 18.48
CA CYS A 452 -19.36 -3.38 19.41
C CYS A 452 -20.60 -4.26 19.59
N GLU A 453 -21.08 -4.90 18.52
CA GLU A 453 -22.21 -5.82 18.57
C GLU A 453 -21.81 -7.20 19.09
N ALA A 454 -20.61 -7.69 18.78
CA ALA A 454 -20.13 -8.99 19.24
C ALA A 454 -19.96 -9.09 20.77
N ASP A 455 -19.70 -7.97 21.45
CA ASP A 455 -19.53 -7.93 22.91
C ASP A 455 -20.82 -7.55 23.66
N CYS A 456 -21.91 -7.29 22.94
CA CYS A 456 -23.16 -6.86 23.53
C CYS A 456 -23.91 -8.05 24.18
N MET A 457 -24.12 -7.99 25.49
CA MET A 457 -24.83 -9.02 26.25
C MET A 457 -26.37 -8.87 26.24
N LYS A 458 -26.88 -7.96 25.40
CA LYS A 458 -28.30 -7.58 25.34
C LYS A 458 -28.85 -7.59 23.91
N ASP A 459 -28.11 -8.20 22.98
CA ASP A 459 -28.49 -8.34 21.58
C ASP A 459 -28.81 -6.99 20.90
N VAL A 460 -28.16 -5.92 21.36
CA VAL A 460 -28.15 -4.61 20.69
C VAL A 460 -26.97 -4.57 19.73
N SER A 461 -27.22 -4.17 18.48
CA SER A 461 -26.16 -3.88 17.52
C SER A 461 -26.00 -2.37 17.32
N PRO A 462 -25.01 -1.73 17.97
CA PRO A 462 -24.69 -0.33 17.69
C PRO A 462 -24.31 -0.10 16.22
N LEU A 463 -23.69 -1.08 15.55
CA LEU A 463 -23.35 -0.98 14.14
C LEU A 463 -24.61 -0.91 13.26
N THR A 464 -25.63 -1.72 13.53
CA THR A 464 -26.90 -1.67 12.79
C THR A 464 -27.65 -0.36 13.06
N LEU A 465 -27.66 0.13 14.31
CA LEU A 465 -28.28 1.43 14.63
C LEU A 465 -27.55 2.59 13.95
N LEU A 466 -26.21 2.53 13.88
CA LEU A 466 -25.38 3.48 13.14
C LEU A 466 -25.63 3.42 11.63
N MET A 467 -25.83 2.23 11.07
CA MET A 467 -26.21 2.07 9.66
C MET A 467 -27.59 2.64 9.36
N TYR A 468 -28.56 2.45 10.26
CA TYR A 468 -29.87 3.09 10.15
C TYR A 468 -29.72 4.62 10.20
N ALA A 469 -28.95 5.14 11.14
CA ALA A 469 -28.67 6.58 11.26
C ALA A 469 -28.02 7.17 9.99
N GLY A 470 -27.05 6.45 9.40
CA GLY A 470 -26.33 6.85 8.19
C GLY A 470 -27.00 6.49 6.86
N ARG A 471 -28.22 5.93 6.85
CA ARG A 471 -28.84 5.35 5.64
C ARG A 471 -28.96 6.32 4.46
N ASP A 472 -29.30 7.58 4.72
CA ASP A 472 -29.43 8.59 3.68
C ASP A 472 -28.07 8.99 3.12
N LYS A 473 -27.04 8.99 3.98
CA LYS A 473 -25.66 9.20 3.54
C LYS A 473 -25.18 8.06 2.66
N ILE A 474 -25.40 6.80 3.07
CA ILE A 474 -25.05 5.61 2.28
C ILE A 474 -25.69 5.67 0.89
N ARG A 475 -27.00 5.96 0.82
CA ARG A 475 -27.74 6.04 -0.46
C ARG A 475 -27.26 7.15 -1.37
N ASN A 476 -26.81 8.27 -0.80
CA ASN A 476 -26.37 9.44 -1.57
C ASN A 476 -24.83 9.51 -1.72
N GLU A 477 -24.09 8.52 -1.22
CA GLU A 477 -22.62 8.44 -1.33
C GLU A 477 -22.22 8.19 -2.78
N THR A 478 -22.15 9.27 -3.55
CA THR A 478 -21.89 9.31 -5.00
C THR A 478 -20.80 10.32 -5.32
N PHE A 479 -19.68 9.82 -5.79
CA PHE A 479 -18.41 10.54 -5.97
C PHE A 479 -17.68 10.02 -7.21
N ASN A 480 -16.48 10.55 -7.43
CA ASN A 480 -15.61 10.24 -8.55
C ASN A 480 -14.23 9.81 -8.07
N VAL A 481 -13.63 8.84 -8.78
CA VAL A 481 -12.23 8.44 -8.61
C VAL A 481 -11.59 8.25 -9.98
N ARG A 482 -10.39 8.79 -10.18
CA ARG A 482 -9.61 8.55 -11.40
C ARG A 482 -9.11 7.10 -11.41
N VAL A 483 -9.24 6.40 -12.53
CA VAL A 483 -8.73 5.03 -12.69
C VAL A 483 -7.23 4.95 -12.40
N GLY A 484 -6.77 3.81 -11.88
CA GLY A 484 -5.36 3.56 -11.65
C GLY A 484 -4.54 3.59 -12.94
N ARG A 485 -3.72 4.63 -13.13
CA ARG A 485 -2.95 4.81 -14.38
C ARG A 485 -1.71 3.94 -14.49
N GLY A 486 -1.30 3.24 -13.43
CA GLY A 486 -0.09 2.41 -13.42
C GLY A 486 1.21 3.22 -13.35
N PRO A 487 2.24 2.88 -14.16
CA PRO A 487 3.59 3.41 -14.02
C PRO A 487 3.71 4.90 -14.35
N ILE A 488 4.72 5.56 -13.76
CA ILE A 488 5.10 6.94 -14.13
C ILE A 488 5.96 6.90 -15.41
N GLN A 489 5.63 7.74 -16.39
CA GLN A 489 6.32 7.75 -17.68
C GLN A 489 7.73 8.33 -17.57
N ASP A 490 8.66 7.86 -18.39
CA ASP A 490 10.03 8.38 -18.43
C ASP A 490 10.04 9.84 -18.93
N THR A 491 9.08 10.20 -19.78
CA THR A 491 8.83 11.58 -20.24
C THR A 491 8.49 12.51 -19.08
N GLU A 492 7.60 12.09 -18.17
CA GLU A 492 7.27 12.84 -16.95
C GLU A 492 8.51 12.96 -16.05
N ILE A 493 9.24 11.86 -15.83
CA ILE A 493 10.47 11.88 -15.02
C ILE A 493 11.52 12.85 -15.58
N ARG A 494 11.68 12.95 -16.91
CA ARG A 494 12.58 13.93 -17.53
C ARG A 494 12.16 15.38 -17.24
N ASN A 495 10.86 15.64 -17.18
CA ASN A 495 10.32 16.98 -16.91
C ASN A 495 10.53 17.38 -15.44
N VAL A 496 10.31 16.45 -14.51
CA VAL A 496 10.30 16.76 -13.07
C VAL A 496 11.58 16.39 -12.32
N GLY A 497 12.47 15.59 -12.91
CA GLY A 497 13.65 15.08 -12.23
C GLY A 497 14.57 16.17 -11.68
N ALA A 498 14.92 17.17 -12.50
CA ALA A 498 15.72 18.31 -12.04
C ALA A 498 14.98 19.17 -11.01
N PRO A 499 13.73 19.62 -11.24
CA PRO A 499 12.96 20.36 -10.24
C PRO A 499 12.83 19.65 -8.89
N ILE A 500 12.60 18.33 -8.85
CA ILE A 500 12.51 17.56 -7.60
C ILE A 500 13.85 17.54 -6.86
N VAL A 501 14.94 17.21 -7.56
CA VAL A 501 16.28 17.09 -6.95
C VAL A 501 16.81 18.44 -6.46
N LEU A 502 16.50 19.52 -7.18
CA LEU A 502 16.88 20.87 -6.77
C LEU A 502 15.96 21.41 -5.66
N GLY A 503 14.81 20.79 -5.44
CA GLY A 503 13.80 21.17 -4.44
C GLY A 503 12.83 22.26 -4.91
N GLU A 504 12.80 22.58 -6.21
CA GLU A 504 11.86 23.56 -6.78
C GLU A 504 10.44 22.99 -6.93
N ILE A 505 10.32 21.69 -7.17
CA ILE A 505 9.12 20.94 -6.80
C ILE A 505 9.32 20.52 -5.34
N PRO A 506 8.47 20.96 -4.40
CA PRO A 506 8.72 20.78 -2.96
C PRO A 506 8.88 19.31 -2.53
N GLY A 507 8.20 18.40 -3.21
CA GLY A 507 8.42 16.97 -3.07
C GLY A 507 7.30 16.13 -3.66
N ILE A 508 7.49 14.82 -3.58
CA ILE A 508 6.48 13.80 -3.87
C ILE A 508 5.82 13.39 -2.55
N VAL A 509 4.50 13.49 -2.46
CA VAL A 509 3.72 13.04 -1.30
C VAL A 509 2.90 11.83 -1.71
N ALA A 510 3.23 10.67 -1.16
CA ALA A 510 2.56 9.41 -1.48
C ALA A 510 1.52 9.05 -0.42
N ILE A 511 0.23 9.32 -0.66
CA ILE A 511 -0.86 9.01 0.27
C ILE A 511 -1.46 7.64 -0.07
N ILE A 512 -1.10 6.64 0.72
CA ILE A 512 -1.35 5.22 0.43
C ILE A 512 -1.98 4.51 1.64
N GLY A 513 -2.20 3.20 1.48
CA GLY A 513 -2.47 2.31 2.61
C GLY A 513 -3.95 2.05 2.86
N CYS A 514 -4.24 1.64 4.09
CA CYS A 514 -5.54 1.09 4.50
C CYS A 514 -6.47 2.16 5.08
N ALA A 515 -7.70 1.77 5.44
CA ALA A 515 -8.75 2.64 5.95
C ALA A 515 -9.03 2.46 7.46
N SER A 516 -7.97 2.30 8.27
CA SER A 516 -8.07 2.27 9.74
C SER A 516 -7.75 3.64 10.32
N TYR A 517 -8.57 4.63 10.00
CA TYR A 517 -8.38 6.01 10.48
C TYR A 517 -8.82 6.13 11.95
N SER A 518 -8.09 6.93 12.73
CA SER A 518 -8.45 7.24 14.11
C SER A 518 -9.58 8.27 14.22
N LYS A 519 -9.76 9.06 13.16
CA LYS A 519 -10.78 10.10 13.03
C LYS A 519 -11.52 9.96 11.69
N GLU A 520 -11.96 11.07 11.12
CA GLU A 520 -12.77 11.13 9.90
C GLU A 520 -12.00 10.76 8.63
N ILE A 521 -12.71 10.18 7.67
CA ILE A 521 -12.19 9.84 6.33
C ILE A 521 -11.73 11.10 5.56
N GLN A 522 -12.35 12.25 5.87
CA GLN A 522 -12.10 13.58 5.31
C GLN A 522 -10.68 14.10 5.59
N GLU A 523 -10.00 13.60 6.62
CA GLU A 523 -8.65 14.05 6.96
C GLU A 523 -7.65 13.82 5.81
N LEU A 524 -7.79 12.71 5.07
CA LEU A 524 -6.94 12.44 3.91
C LEU A 524 -7.18 13.43 2.77
N TYR A 525 -8.43 13.83 2.54
CA TYR A 525 -8.77 14.86 1.55
C TYR A 525 -8.08 16.19 1.89
N ILE A 526 -8.16 16.61 3.16
CA ILE A 526 -7.55 17.86 3.64
C ILE A 526 -6.04 17.83 3.38
N MET A 527 -5.37 16.72 3.72
CA MET A 527 -3.94 16.59 3.46
C MET A 527 -3.62 16.62 1.96
N ALA A 528 -4.35 15.86 1.15
CA ALA A 528 -4.11 15.79 -0.29
C ALA A 528 -4.28 17.17 -0.94
N GLU A 529 -5.38 17.86 -0.65
CA GLU A 529 -5.66 19.21 -1.15
C GLU A 529 -4.55 20.19 -0.77
N GLU A 530 -4.13 20.20 0.51
CA GLU A 530 -3.11 21.10 1.01
C GLU A 530 -1.78 20.96 0.24
N PHE A 531 -1.39 19.74 -0.12
CA PHE A 531 -0.17 19.50 -0.89
C PHE A 531 -0.34 19.78 -2.39
N LEU A 532 -1.52 19.50 -2.96
CA LEU A 532 -1.85 19.81 -4.35
C LEU A 532 -1.77 21.32 -4.62
N ILE A 533 -2.43 22.14 -3.81
CA ILE A 533 -2.43 23.61 -3.98
C ILE A 533 -1.05 24.24 -3.71
N ARG A 534 -0.18 23.52 -2.99
CA ARG A 534 1.21 23.92 -2.72
C ARG A 534 2.20 23.40 -3.76
N ASN A 535 1.73 22.90 -4.91
CA ASN A 535 2.55 22.44 -6.02
C ASN A 535 3.45 21.23 -5.70
N TYR A 536 3.12 20.43 -4.68
CA TYR A 536 3.70 19.10 -4.52
C TYR A 536 3.13 18.16 -5.60
N ILE A 537 3.82 17.05 -5.86
CA ILE A 537 3.25 15.95 -6.66
C ILE A 537 2.59 14.99 -5.68
N VAL A 538 1.27 14.84 -5.75
CA VAL A 538 0.54 13.91 -4.88
C VAL A 538 0.25 12.62 -5.63
N VAL A 539 0.68 11.51 -5.06
CA VAL A 539 0.52 10.17 -5.65
C VAL A 539 -0.26 9.31 -4.68
N VAL A 540 -1.22 8.55 -5.16
CA VAL A 540 -2.13 7.77 -4.32
C VAL A 540 -2.32 6.35 -4.83
N SER A 541 -2.61 5.43 -3.91
CA SER A 541 -2.94 4.03 -4.22
C SER A 541 -3.91 3.44 -3.19
N GLY A 542 -4.53 2.32 -3.54
CA GLY A 542 -5.29 1.49 -2.60
C GLY A 542 -6.49 2.21 -1.97
N CYS A 543 -6.76 1.95 -0.69
CA CYS A 543 -7.93 2.54 -0.01
C CYS A 543 -7.83 4.06 0.09
N ALA A 544 -6.63 4.59 0.34
CA ALA A 544 -6.42 6.04 0.41
C ALA A 544 -6.83 6.76 -0.90
N ALA A 545 -6.52 6.17 -2.07
CA ALA A 545 -6.93 6.72 -3.37
C ALA A 545 -8.46 6.78 -3.53
N MET A 546 -9.19 5.85 -2.94
CA MET A 546 -10.65 5.87 -2.91
C MET A 546 -11.15 6.96 -1.96
N ASP A 547 -10.62 6.95 -0.74
CA ASP A 547 -11.18 7.70 0.38
C ASP A 547 -10.96 9.22 0.23
N ILE A 548 -9.89 9.66 -0.46
CA ILE A 548 -9.74 11.09 -0.84
C ILE A 548 -10.79 11.56 -1.87
N GLY A 549 -11.43 10.64 -2.59
CA GLY A 549 -12.48 10.92 -3.56
C GLY A 549 -13.86 11.04 -2.92
N LEU A 550 -14.05 10.62 -1.66
CA LEU A 550 -15.33 10.64 -0.95
C LEU A 550 -15.70 12.02 -0.37
N VAL A 551 -15.08 13.08 -0.90
CA VAL A 551 -15.32 14.47 -0.48
C VAL A 551 -15.43 15.34 -1.72
N LYS A 552 -16.44 16.22 -1.71
CA LYS A 552 -16.68 17.25 -2.72
C LYS A 552 -16.42 18.62 -2.10
N ASP A 553 -15.89 19.54 -2.90
CA ASP A 553 -15.80 20.95 -2.53
C ASP A 553 -17.16 21.66 -2.63
N ASP A 554 -17.17 22.97 -2.37
CA ASP A 554 -18.37 23.81 -2.46
C ASP A 554 -18.97 23.88 -3.88
N GLU A 555 -18.21 23.52 -4.92
CA GLU A 555 -18.69 23.41 -6.31
C GLU A 555 -19.21 22.00 -6.64
N GLY A 556 -19.20 21.07 -5.68
CA GLY A 556 -19.63 19.70 -5.87
C GLY A 556 -18.59 18.81 -6.57
N LYS A 557 -17.32 19.23 -6.63
CA LYS A 557 -16.23 18.53 -7.33
C LYS A 557 -15.28 17.81 -6.36
N THR A 558 -14.87 16.60 -6.72
CA THR A 558 -13.83 15.85 -6.03
C THR A 558 -12.44 16.39 -6.36
N LEU A 559 -11.40 15.94 -5.65
CA LEU A 559 -10.02 16.28 -6.03
C LEU A 559 -9.66 15.80 -7.44
N TYR A 560 -10.20 14.66 -7.87
CA TYR A 560 -9.94 14.12 -9.21
C TYR A 560 -10.57 14.96 -10.33
N ASP A 561 -11.67 15.67 -10.05
CA ASP A 561 -12.29 16.60 -10.99
C ASP A 561 -11.53 17.93 -11.10
N ARG A 562 -10.73 18.27 -10.06
CA ARG A 562 -10.08 19.58 -9.90
C ARG A 562 -8.60 19.57 -10.29
N PHE A 563 -7.91 18.47 -10.05
CA PHE A 563 -6.45 18.37 -10.23
C PHE A 563 -6.09 17.38 -11.36
N PRO A 564 -5.07 17.72 -12.17
CA PRO A 564 -4.66 16.90 -13.31
C PRO A 564 -4.02 15.58 -12.87
N GLY A 565 -4.08 14.57 -13.74
CA GLY A 565 -3.49 13.25 -13.48
C GLY A 565 -1.98 13.14 -13.76
N ASP A 566 -1.33 14.22 -14.20
CA ASP A 566 0.09 14.25 -14.56
C ASP A 566 1.00 14.13 -13.33
N PHE A 567 2.13 13.44 -13.48
CA PHE A 567 3.20 13.43 -12.47
C PHE A 567 4.03 14.73 -12.58
N ASP A 568 3.40 15.85 -12.19
CA ASP A 568 4.01 17.19 -12.12
C ASP A 568 3.40 17.97 -10.95
N ARG A 569 3.86 19.20 -10.74
CA ARG A 569 3.41 20.14 -9.72
C ARG A 569 1.88 20.23 -9.65
N GLY A 570 1.32 19.99 -8.47
CA GLY A 570 -0.13 20.05 -8.23
C GLY A 570 -0.91 18.94 -8.94
N GLY A 571 -0.24 17.91 -9.46
CA GLY A 571 -0.88 16.72 -10.03
C GLY A 571 -1.30 15.72 -8.96
N LEU A 572 -2.45 15.09 -9.19
CA LEU A 572 -3.02 14.00 -8.39
C LEU A 572 -2.98 12.69 -9.19
N VAL A 573 -2.00 11.85 -8.86
CA VAL A 573 -1.66 10.64 -9.62
C VAL A 573 -2.19 9.41 -8.88
N ASN A 574 -3.33 8.83 -9.31
CA ASN A 574 -3.73 7.50 -8.83
C ASN A 574 -2.98 6.41 -9.59
N VAL A 575 -2.01 5.75 -8.95
CA VAL A 575 -1.25 4.66 -9.59
C VAL A 575 -2.03 3.35 -9.66
N GLY A 576 -3.07 3.17 -8.84
CA GLY A 576 -3.94 1.99 -8.85
C GLY A 576 -4.03 1.29 -7.49
N SER A 577 -4.07 -0.04 -7.53
CA SER A 577 -4.26 -0.87 -6.33
C SER A 577 -3.00 -0.90 -5.45
N CYS A 578 -3.04 -1.63 -4.32
CA CYS A 578 -1.88 -1.71 -3.42
C CYS A 578 -0.62 -2.27 -4.11
N VAL A 579 -0.76 -3.15 -5.12
CA VAL A 579 0.38 -3.67 -5.87
C VAL A 579 0.97 -2.67 -6.87
N SER A 580 0.35 -1.50 -7.04
CA SER A 580 0.86 -0.39 -7.85
C SER A 580 1.78 0.56 -7.05
N ASN A 581 1.94 0.38 -5.73
CA ASN A 581 2.90 1.14 -4.92
C ASN A 581 4.35 1.14 -5.44
N PRO A 582 4.87 0.06 -6.07
CA PRO A 582 6.17 0.06 -6.75
C PRO A 582 6.34 1.15 -7.80
N HIS A 583 5.27 1.64 -8.43
CA HIS A 583 5.38 2.75 -9.38
C HIS A 583 5.75 4.07 -8.68
N ILE A 584 5.43 4.20 -7.40
CA ILE A 584 5.76 5.36 -6.56
C ILE A 584 7.25 5.33 -6.18
N THR A 585 7.71 4.26 -5.56
CA THR A 585 9.14 4.11 -5.23
C THR A 585 10.00 3.95 -6.49
N GLY A 586 9.44 3.32 -7.53
CA GLY A 586 10.01 3.21 -8.86
C GLY A 586 10.20 4.57 -9.53
N ALA A 587 9.28 5.53 -9.36
CA ALA A 587 9.48 6.90 -9.82
C ALA A 587 10.70 7.57 -9.15
N ALA A 588 10.90 7.38 -7.84
CA ALA A 588 12.10 7.87 -7.16
C ALA A 588 13.39 7.24 -7.70
N CYS A 589 13.37 5.92 -7.96
CA CYS A 589 14.48 5.21 -8.62
C CYS A 589 14.72 5.73 -10.05
N LYS A 590 13.66 5.98 -10.81
CA LYS A 590 13.73 6.57 -12.16
C LYS A 590 14.30 7.98 -12.13
N VAL A 591 14.02 8.82 -11.13
CA VAL A 591 14.67 10.12 -10.98
C VAL A 591 16.19 9.94 -10.87
N ALA A 592 16.66 9.00 -10.04
CA ALA A 592 18.09 8.70 -9.93
C ALA A 592 18.69 8.17 -11.25
N ASN A 593 17.96 7.30 -11.96
CA ASN A 593 18.43 6.70 -13.21
C ASN A 593 18.39 7.64 -14.41
N ILE A 594 17.25 8.27 -14.68
CA ILE A 594 17.02 9.06 -15.89
C ILE A 594 17.66 10.44 -15.75
N PHE A 595 17.41 11.14 -14.65
CA PHE A 595 17.94 12.49 -14.46
C PHE A 595 19.42 12.46 -14.03
N ALA A 596 19.75 11.64 -13.02
CA ALA A 596 21.12 11.59 -12.48
C ALA A 596 22.03 10.52 -13.09
N ARG A 597 21.53 9.75 -14.07
CA ARG A 597 22.30 8.74 -14.82
C ARG A 597 22.96 7.69 -13.92
N ARG A 598 22.32 7.35 -12.80
CA ARG A 598 22.80 6.31 -11.88
C ARG A 598 22.32 4.93 -12.36
N PRO A 599 23.22 3.94 -12.51
CA PRO A 599 22.80 2.61 -12.96
C PRO A 599 21.93 1.96 -11.90
N LEU A 600 20.79 1.36 -12.32
CA LEU A 600 19.90 0.65 -11.40
C LEU A 600 20.37 -0.78 -11.16
N ARG A 601 20.74 -1.49 -12.22
CA ARG A 601 20.94 -2.94 -12.23
C ARG A 601 21.73 -3.46 -11.01
N GLY A 602 21.07 -4.07 -10.02
CA GLY A 602 21.71 -4.64 -8.82
C GLY A 602 22.45 -3.62 -7.94
N ASN A 603 22.06 -2.33 -7.97
CA ASN A 603 22.81 -1.23 -7.35
C ASN A 603 22.05 -0.51 -6.22
N PHE A 604 21.35 -1.29 -5.39
CA PHE A 604 20.42 -0.78 -4.37
C PHE A 604 21.01 0.32 -3.47
N GLU A 605 22.19 0.08 -2.90
CA GLU A 605 22.82 0.98 -1.92
C GLU A 605 23.03 2.41 -2.47
N GLU A 606 23.54 2.54 -3.70
CA GLU A 606 23.81 3.86 -4.30
C GLU A 606 22.51 4.62 -4.60
N ILE A 607 21.48 3.92 -5.07
CA ILE A 607 20.19 4.54 -5.39
C ILE A 607 19.47 4.98 -4.10
N ALA A 608 19.51 4.16 -3.06
CA ALA A 608 18.94 4.51 -1.76
C ALA A 608 19.64 5.73 -1.14
N ASP A 609 20.98 5.80 -1.19
CA ASP A 609 21.73 6.99 -0.75
C ASP A 609 21.41 8.23 -1.58
N TYR A 610 21.26 8.08 -2.91
CA TYR A 610 20.86 9.17 -3.78
C TYR A 610 19.47 9.72 -3.39
N ILE A 611 18.49 8.84 -3.20
CA ILE A 611 17.12 9.22 -2.83
C ILE A 611 17.11 9.92 -1.47
N LEU A 612 17.75 9.33 -0.47
CA LEU A 612 17.83 9.87 0.89
C LEU A 612 18.40 11.30 0.92
N ASN A 613 19.41 11.57 0.10
CA ASN A 613 20.11 12.85 0.13
C ASN A 613 19.52 13.91 -0.81
N ARG A 614 18.70 13.53 -1.80
CA ARG A 614 18.39 14.40 -2.96
C ARG A 614 16.94 14.40 -3.41
N VAL A 615 16.21 13.30 -3.24
CA VAL A 615 14.84 13.20 -3.75
C VAL A 615 13.87 13.49 -2.61
N GLY A 616 13.29 14.69 -2.61
CA GLY A 616 12.25 15.07 -1.66
C GLY A 616 11.00 14.24 -1.88
N ALA A 617 10.82 13.18 -1.10
CA ALA A 617 9.67 12.28 -1.16
C ALA A 617 9.26 11.86 0.25
N VAL A 618 7.97 11.73 0.50
CA VAL A 618 7.42 11.30 1.80
C VAL A 618 6.20 10.43 1.57
N GLY A 619 6.19 9.25 2.19
CA GLY A 619 5.02 8.39 2.26
C GLY A 619 4.07 8.81 3.38
N VAL A 620 2.79 8.59 3.19
CA VAL A 620 1.75 8.75 4.20
C VAL A 620 0.87 7.52 4.18
N ALA A 621 0.79 6.82 5.31
CA ALA A 621 -0.13 5.69 5.49
C ALA A 621 -1.01 5.95 6.71
N TRP A 622 -1.95 6.89 6.56
CA TRP A 622 -2.76 7.43 7.66
C TRP A 622 -3.59 6.36 8.36
N GLY A 623 -4.23 5.47 7.59
CA GLY A 623 -5.05 4.40 8.12
C GLY A 623 -4.37 3.02 8.11
N ALA A 624 -3.04 2.95 8.19
CA ALA A 624 -2.32 1.68 8.06
C ALA A 624 -2.72 0.65 9.12
N MET A 625 -3.11 -0.55 8.67
CA MET A 625 -3.54 -1.66 9.56
C MET A 625 -3.02 -3.05 9.17
N SER A 626 -2.79 -3.27 7.87
CA SER A 626 -2.42 -4.59 7.35
C SER A 626 -0.91 -4.83 7.38
N GLN A 627 -0.51 -6.09 7.51
CA GLN A 627 0.89 -6.53 7.38
C GLN A 627 1.53 -6.07 6.06
N LYS A 628 0.74 -5.93 4.98
CA LYS A 628 1.14 -5.34 3.71
C LYS A 628 1.61 -3.88 3.83
N ALA A 629 0.96 -3.07 4.66
CA ALA A 629 1.40 -1.70 4.89
C ALA A 629 2.76 -1.65 5.60
N ALA A 630 3.03 -2.61 6.51
CA ALA A 630 4.32 -2.70 7.19
C ALA A 630 5.46 -3.05 6.22
N SER A 631 5.23 -3.99 5.29
CA SER A 631 6.23 -4.37 4.28
C SER A 631 6.48 -3.25 3.25
N ILE A 632 5.42 -2.57 2.79
CA ILE A 632 5.53 -1.40 1.91
C ILE A 632 6.37 -0.30 2.57
N ALA A 633 6.07 0.02 3.84
CA ALA A 633 6.83 1.01 4.60
C ALA A 633 8.30 0.60 4.75
N ALA A 634 8.58 -0.68 5.05
CA ALA A 634 9.94 -1.18 5.14
C ALA A 634 10.69 -1.05 3.79
N GLY A 635 10.04 -1.33 2.66
CA GLY A 635 10.62 -1.14 1.32
C GLY A 635 10.98 0.32 1.03
N ALA A 636 10.06 1.24 1.29
CA ALA A 636 10.27 2.68 1.12
C ALA A 636 11.39 3.21 2.05
N ASN A 637 11.37 2.82 3.32
CA ASN A 637 12.38 3.21 4.30
C ASN A 637 13.77 2.68 3.95
N GLY A 638 13.87 1.44 3.43
CA GLY A 638 15.13 0.88 2.96
C GLY A 638 15.76 1.67 1.80
N LEU A 639 14.93 2.34 0.98
CA LEU A 639 15.32 3.28 -0.07
C LEU A 639 15.63 4.70 0.45
N GLY A 640 15.54 4.94 1.76
CA GLY A 640 15.73 6.26 2.35
C GLY A 640 14.53 7.20 2.18
N ILE A 641 13.35 6.67 1.87
CA ILE A 641 12.11 7.45 1.76
C ILE A 641 11.41 7.45 3.14
N PRO A 642 11.22 8.62 3.77
CA PRO A 642 10.54 8.73 5.04
C PRO A 642 9.03 8.48 4.89
N ALA A 643 8.38 8.01 5.95
CA ALA A 643 6.93 7.84 5.99
C ALA A 643 6.32 8.36 7.30
N VAL A 644 5.14 8.99 7.18
CA VAL A 644 4.27 9.39 8.29
C VAL A 644 3.09 8.42 8.34
N VAL A 645 2.80 7.89 9.51
CA VAL A 645 1.68 6.97 9.72
C VAL A 645 0.72 7.53 10.76
N GLY A 646 -0.57 7.17 10.67
CA GLY A 646 -1.55 7.61 11.65
C GLY A 646 -1.42 6.89 13.00
N PRO A 647 -2.25 7.27 13.99
CA PRO A 647 -2.07 6.84 15.38
C PRO A 647 -2.12 5.33 15.57
N HIS A 648 -3.06 4.65 14.92
CA HIS A 648 -3.23 3.18 15.00
C HIS A 648 -2.00 2.41 14.53
N ALA A 649 -1.18 3.00 13.64
CA ALA A 649 0.03 2.35 13.17
C ALA A 649 1.14 2.28 14.25
N ALA A 650 1.00 2.99 15.38
CA ALA A 650 1.85 2.76 16.55
C ALA A 650 1.80 1.30 17.01
N GLU A 651 0.68 0.60 16.76
CA GLU A 651 0.50 -0.82 17.08
C GLU A 651 1.37 -1.77 16.23
N TYR A 652 2.04 -1.29 15.18
CA TYR A 652 3.11 -2.06 14.53
C TYR A 652 4.33 -2.25 15.43
N ARG A 653 4.46 -1.48 16.52
CA ARG A 653 5.48 -1.58 17.58
C ARG A 653 6.82 -0.87 17.31
N ARG A 654 7.09 -0.40 16.09
CA ARG A 654 8.43 0.12 15.72
C ARG A 654 8.35 1.35 14.83
N MET A 655 9.08 2.39 15.23
CA MET A 655 9.34 3.61 14.45
C MET A 655 10.84 3.77 14.19
N PHE A 656 11.21 4.60 13.22
CA PHE A 656 12.60 4.95 12.91
C PHE A 656 12.79 6.45 13.11
N ILE A 657 13.22 6.81 14.31
CA ILE A 657 13.26 8.19 14.78
C ILE A 657 14.72 8.65 14.78
N GLY A 658 15.02 9.70 14.01
CA GLY A 658 16.29 10.40 14.09
C GLY A 658 16.31 11.40 15.24
N ARG A 659 17.51 11.68 15.76
CA ARG A 659 17.75 12.61 16.86
C ARG A 659 18.35 13.89 16.34
N SER A 660 17.54 14.95 16.19
CA SER A 660 18.03 16.23 15.69
C SER A 660 19.00 16.94 16.65
N ASP A 661 19.15 16.47 17.88
CA ASP A 661 20.10 16.95 18.88
C ASP A 661 21.47 16.23 18.83
N ASP A 662 21.60 15.17 18.04
CA ASP A 662 22.82 14.37 17.87
C ASP A 662 23.51 14.69 16.54
N ASP A 663 24.36 15.72 16.53
CA ASP A 663 25.07 16.18 15.32
C ASP A 663 25.91 15.09 14.64
N ASP A 664 26.42 14.11 15.39
CA ASP A 664 27.24 13.02 14.84
C ASP A 664 26.41 12.12 13.90
N SER A 665 25.13 11.91 14.19
CA SER A 665 24.20 11.15 13.33
C SER A 665 23.93 11.81 11.97
N TRP A 666 24.20 13.12 11.85
CA TRP A 666 23.94 13.94 10.65
C TRP A 666 25.20 14.28 9.85
N LYS A 667 26.32 13.61 10.14
CA LYS A 667 27.56 13.70 9.36
C LYS A 667 27.50 12.82 8.11
N VAL A 668 28.07 13.33 7.02
CA VAL A 668 28.20 12.65 5.72
C VAL A 668 29.58 12.90 5.11
N PHE A 669 29.88 12.21 4.01
CA PHE A 669 31.01 12.54 3.15
C PHE A 669 30.59 13.58 2.10
N ASN A 670 31.53 14.44 1.70
CA ASN A 670 31.43 15.22 0.48
C ASN A 670 31.90 14.36 -0.70
N ALA A 671 30.98 13.95 -1.58
CA ALA A 671 31.24 13.08 -2.72
C ALA A 671 32.24 13.67 -3.73
N ARG A 672 32.46 15.00 -3.72
CA ARG A 672 33.36 15.68 -4.66
C ARG A 672 34.84 15.45 -4.38
N ASP A 673 35.22 15.27 -3.12
CA ASP A 673 36.63 15.21 -2.67
C ASP A 673 36.87 14.16 -1.56
N GLY A 674 35.82 13.47 -1.10
CA GLY A 674 35.90 12.45 -0.06
C GLY A 674 36.06 12.99 1.36
N THR A 675 35.94 14.30 1.57
CA THR A 675 36.06 14.91 2.90
C THR A 675 34.97 14.36 3.83
N PRO A 676 35.33 13.73 4.97
CA PRO A 676 34.37 13.19 5.92
C PRO A 676 33.76 14.27 6.81
N ASP A 677 32.86 13.84 7.72
CA ASP A 677 32.34 14.61 8.85
C ASP A 677 31.62 15.93 8.50
N GLN A 678 31.04 15.99 7.30
CA GLN A 678 30.27 17.16 6.85
C GLN A 678 28.86 17.13 7.44
N LEU A 679 28.48 18.17 8.18
CA LEU A 679 27.19 18.26 8.84
C LEU A 679 26.10 18.79 7.89
N VAL A 680 25.09 17.97 7.58
CA VAL A 680 23.99 18.34 6.66
C VAL A 680 22.66 18.68 7.32
N GLY A 681 22.55 18.47 8.63
CA GLY A 681 21.32 18.68 9.40
C GLY A 681 20.29 17.55 9.28
N PRO A 682 19.20 17.62 10.08
CA PRO A 682 18.20 16.56 10.22
C PRO A 682 17.17 16.52 9.06
N ALA A 683 17.62 16.28 7.83
CA ALA A 683 16.78 16.27 6.64
C ALA A 683 16.90 14.93 5.87
N PRO A 684 15.86 14.08 5.83
CA PRO A 684 14.69 14.10 6.71
C PRO A 684 15.06 13.76 8.18
N GLU A 685 14.28 14.24 9.15
CA GLU A 685 14.57 13.99 10.58
C GLU A 685 14.20 12.57 11.01
N HIS A 686 13.16 12.00 10.42
CA HIS A 686 12.67 10.66 10.74
C HIS A 686 12.53 9.86 9.45
N LEU A 687 12.67 8.55 9.56
CA LEU A 687 12.44 7.63 8.45
C LEU A 687 11.05 6.97 8.57
N LEU A 688 10.56 6.74 9.79
CA LEU A 688 9.20 6.30 10.05
C LEU A 688 8.72 6.90 11.35
N CYS A 689 7.64 7.67 11.32
CA CYS A 689 7.10 8.34 12.50
C CYS A 689 5.56 8.37 12.49
N THR A 690 4.97 8.48 13.67
CA THR A 690 3.53 8.66 13.86
C THR A 690 3.18 10.13 13.99
N ALA A 691 1.98 10.50 13.54
CA ALA A 691 1.34 11.76 13.89
C ALA A 691 -0.02 11.48 14.53
N GLU A 692 -0.37 12.26 15.55
CA GLU A 692 -1.62 12.11 16.31
C GLU A 692 -2.82 12.73 15.58
N SER A 693 -2.56 13.79 14.81
CA SER A 693 -3.57 14.60 14.12
C SER A 693 -3.15 14.91 12.69
N ILE A 694 -4.14 15.21 11.84
CA ILE A 694 -3.87 15.53 10.44
C ILE A 694 -3.05 16.82 10.30
N GLU A 695 -3.27 17.78 11.18
CA GLU A 695 -2.52 19.04 11.29
C GLU A 695 -1.03 18.79 11.55
N GLN A 696 -0.73 17.90 12.49
CA GLN A 696 0.64 17.49 12.78
C GLN A 696 1.24 16.74 11.59
N ALA A 697 0.48 15.84 10.97
CA ALA A 697 0.93 15.04 9.84
C ALA A 697 1.31 15.92 8.64
N ILE A 698 0.48 16.91 8.29
CA ILE A 698 0.74 17.87 7.21
C ILE A 698 2.07 18.61 7.46
N CYS A 699 2.28 19.12 8.67
CA CYS A 699 3.52 19.82 9.02
C CYS A 699 4.74 18.90 8.91
N LEU A 700 4.63 17.66 9.42
CA LEU A 700 5.69 16.67 9.34
C LEU A 700 6.01 16.27 7.90
N VAL A 701 5.01 16.06 7.05
CA VAL A 701 5.22 15.70 5.65
C VAL A 701 6.00 16.81 4.92
N ALA A 702 5.64 18.08 5.12
CA ALA A 702 6.38 19.19 4.54
C ALA A 702 7.83 19.25 5.04
N LYS A 703 8.05 19.07 6.35
CA LYS A 703 9.39 19.03 6.97
C LYS A 703 10.24 17.87 6.43
N LEU A 704 9.67 16.68 6.36
CA LEU A 704 10.34 15.46 5.91
C LEU A 704 10.61 15.44 4.40
N ALA A 705 10.05 16.36 3.61
CA ALA A 705 10.39 16.51 2.18
C ALA A 705 11.71 17.27 1.95
N ILE A 706 12.26 17.94 2.97
CA ILE A 706 13.53 18.66 2.88
C ILE A 706 14.68 17.66 2.69
N ARG A 707 15.65 18.00 1.84
CA ARG A 707 16.80 17.13 1.55
C ARG A 707 18.13 17.88 1.69
N PRO A 708 19.20 17.20 2.13
CA PRO A 708 20.53 17.79 2.27
C PRO A 708 20.99 18.56 1.03
N ALA A 709 20.73 18.01 -0.15
CA ALA A 709 21.20 18.52 -1.44
C ALA A 709 20.27 19.53 -2.13
N ASP A 710 19.17 19.98 -1.52
CA ASP A 710 18.33 21.04 -2.09
C ASP A 710 19.21 22.24 -2.50
N ASN A 711 19.00 22.85 -3.67
CA ASN A 711 19.66 24.12 -3.96
C ASN A 711 19.05 25.23 -3.08
N SER A 712 19.64 26.42 -3.02
CA SER A 712 19.10 27.47 -2.13
C SER A 712 17.69 27.92 -2.50
N LYS A 713 17.34 27.94 -3.79
CA LYS A 713 15.98 28.27 -4.24
C LYS A 713 14.96 27.22 -3.80
N GLY A 714 15.26 25.95 -3.97
CA GLY A 714 14.40 24.84 -3.56
C GLY A 714 14.30 24.73 -2.05
N ARG A 715 15.41 24.90 -1.32
CA ARG A 715 15.38 24.98 0.15
C ARG A 715 14.47 26.11 0.62
N MET A 716 14.60 27.29 0.03
CA MET A 716 13.76 28.44 0.32
C MET A 716 12.26 28.15 0.09
N ILE A 717 11.92 27.46 -1.00
CA ILE A 717 10.54 27.04 -1.29
C ILE A 717 10.02 26.08 -0.21
N LYS A 718 10.77 25.00 0.08
CA LYS A 718 10.38 24.00 1.08
C LYS A 718 10.24 24.61 2.48
N LEU A 719 11.18 25.48 2.88
CA LEU A 719 11.11 26.20 4.15
C LEU A 719 9.90 27.14 4.19
N SER A 720 9.59 27.84 3.09
CA SER A 720 8.40 28.69 3.01
C SER A 720 7.13 27.89 3.24
N HIS A 721 6.99 26.71 2.62
CA HIS A 721 5.82 25.86 2.84
C HIS A 721 5.76 25.32 4.27
N TRP A 722 6.87 24.82 4.80
CA TRP A 722 6.89 24.27 6.16
C TRP A 722 6.59 25.33 7.23
N ILE A 723 7.21 26.52 7.16
CA ILE A 723 6.94 27.61 8.10
C ILE A 723 5.47 28.04 8.03
N ASP A 724 4.93 28.21 6.83
CA ASP A 724 3.54 28.59 6.65
C ASP A 724 2.56 27.53 7.20
N LEU A 725 2.87 26.25 7.00
CA LEU A 725 2.07 25.14 7.55
C LEU A 725 2.13 25.08 9.08
N GLU A 726 3.32 25.23 9.68
CA GLU A 726 3.48 25.29 11.14
C GLU A 726 2.71 26.48 11.74
N LYS A 727 2.69 27.61 11.03
CA LYS A 727 1.88 28.77 11.41
C LYS A 727 0.38 28.52 11.29
N LYS A 728 -0.06 27.99 10.15
CA LYS A 728 -1.48 27.70 9.86
C LYS A 728 -2.07 26.70 10.84
N TYR A 729 -1.34 25.61 11.13
CA TYR A 729 -1.89 24.45 11.81
C TYR A 729 -1.46 24.31 13.27
N LYS A 730 -0.31 24.88 13.67
CA LYS A 730 0.17 24.82 15.06
C LYS A 730 0.26 26.19 15.74
N GLY A 731 -0.04 27.28 15.02
CA GLY A 731 0.02 28.63 15.56
C GLY A 731 1.44 29.11 15.91
N LEU A 732 2.47 28.47 15.35
CA LEU A 732 3.87 28.86 15.56
C LEU A 732 4.27 29.96 14.58
N ASP A 733 4.89 31.05 15.06
CA ASP A 733 5.43 32.08 14.16
C ASP A 733 6.59 31.52 13.32
N LEU A 734 7.51 30.79 13.96
CA LEU A 734 8.60 30.04 13.32
C LEU A 734 8.74 28.64 13.95
N PRO A 735 9.14 27.62 13.18
CA PRO A 735 9.45 26.30 13.72
C PRO A 735 10.62 26.35 14.73
N ASN A 736 10.51 25.57 15.81
CA ASN A 736 11.43 25.61 16.96
C ASN A 736 12.89 25.23 16.66
N ASP A 737 13.11 24.51 15.55
CA ASP A 737 14.39 23.99 15.09
C ASP A 737 14.74 24.45 13.66
N LEU A 738 14.13 25.55 13.21
CA LEU A 738 14.32 26.11 11.86
C LEU A 738 15.80 26.36 11.53
N GLU A 739 16.62 26.72 12.53
CA GLU A 739 18.05 26.99 12.37
C GLU A 739 18.84 25.78 11.86
N LYS A 740 18.34 24.56 12.09
CA LYS A 740 18.98 23.33 11.64
C LYS A 740 18.81 23.08 10.13
N TYR A 741 17.83 23.75 9.51
CA TYR A 741 17.47 23.58 8.10
C TYR A 741 17.93 24.73 7.20
N ILE A 742 18.43 25.82 7.77
CA ILE A 742 19.01 26.94 7.03
C ILE A 742 20.53 26.77 6.99
N ARG A 743 21.11 26.64 5.79
CA ARG A 743 22.56 26.45 5.63
C ARG A 743 23.27 27.76 5.32
N VAL A 744 22.63 28.62 4.54
CA VAL A 744 23.15 29.92 4.11
C VAL A 744 22.02 30.95 4.08
N ASP A 745 22.37 32.24 4.04
CA ASP A 745 21.38 33.33 3.99
C ASP A 745 20.44 33.25 2.77
N ALA A 746 20.89 32.62 1.69
CA ALA A 746 20.10 32.40 0.48
C ALA A 746 19.00 31.34 0.63
N ASP A 747 19.04 30.51 1.68
CA ASP A 747 17.97 29.53 1.98
C ASP A 747 16.75 30.21 2.64
N ILE A 748 16.88 31.45 3.14
CA ILE A 748 15.84 32.13 3.91
C ILE A 748 14.71 32.62 2.98
N PRO A 749 13.42 32.30 3.26
CA PRO A 749 12.28 32.83 2.51
C PRO A 749 12.28 34.36 2.44
N ILE A 750 12.15 34.91 1.22
CA ILE A 750 12.32 36.35 0.94
C ILE A 750 11.37 37.20 1.78
N ASN A 751 10.11 36.77 1.90
CA ASN A 751 9.05 37.45 2.66
C ASN A 751 9.24 37.38 4.19
N LEU A 752 10.03 36.42 4.69
CA LEU A 752 10.27 36.21 6.12
C LEU A 752 11.71 36.58 6.54
N LYS A 753 12.46 37.22 5.65
CA LYS A 753 13.91 37.37 5.79
C LYS A 753 14.35 38.12 7.04
N THR A 754 13.61 39.16 7.43
CA THR A 754 13.91 39.95 8.63
C THR A 754 13.72 39.13 9.90
N GLU A 755 12.55 38.51 10.04
CA GLU A 755 12.15 37.71 11.20
C GLU A 755 13.06 36.50 11.39
N VAL A 756 13.30 35.73 10.31
CA VAL A 756 14.16 34.56 10.36
C VAL A 756 15.61 34.94 10.70
N ARG A 757 16.14 36.06 10.18
CA ARG A 757 17.49 36.51 10.55
C ARG A 757 17.60 36.88 12.03
N GLU A 758 16.55 37.46 12.60
CA GLU A 758 16.52 37.75 14.03
C GLU A 758 16.49 36.47 14.86
N TYR A 759 15.65 35.51 14.48
CA TYR A 759 15.64 34.16 15.07
C TYR A 759 17.01 33.46 15.01
N LEU A 760 17.66 33.46 13.85
CA LEU A 760 18.98 32.84 13.66
C LEU A 760 20.06 33.50 14.54
N LYS A 761 20.01 34.83 14.72
CA LYS A 761 20.92 35.53 15.64
C LYS A 761 20.72 35.09 17.09
N GLN A 762 19.46 34.93 17.53
CA GLN A 762 19.14 34.45 18.88
C GLN A 762 19.63 33.01 19.11
N LYS A 763 19.62 32.17 18.05
CA LYS A 763 20.11 30.78 18.10
C LYS A 763 21.63 30.64 17.93
N GLY A 764 22.37 31.74 17.75
CA GLY A 764 23.82 31.69 17.53
C GLY A 764 24.23 30.99 16.23
N TRP A 765 23.35 30.97 15.23
CA TRP A 765 23.55 30.25 13.98
C TRP A 765 24.74 30.83 13.17
N GLN A 766 25.45 29.95 12.47
CA GLN A 766 26.53 30.30 11.54
C GLN A 766 26.29 29.64 10.18
N PRO A 767 26.60 30.32 9.06
CA PRO A 767 26.53 29.73 7.73
C PRO A 767 27.41 28.48 7.62
N ARG A 768 26.92 27.49 6.87
CA ARG A 768 27.60 26.21 6.61
C ARG A 768 27.86 26.05 5.11
N GLU A 769 28.90 25.30 4.77
CA GLU A 769 29.18 24.93 3.38
C GLU A 769 28.11 23.96 2.85
N ILE A 770 27.67 24.20 1.61
CA ILE A 770 26.78 23.28 0.90
C ILE A 770 27.63 22.24 0.19
N VAL A 771 27.63 21.01 0.73
CA VAL A 771 28.42 19.89 0.21
C VAL A 771 27.63 19.04 -0.80
N ASP A 772 28.30 18.09 -1.44
CA ASP A 772 27.66 17.04 -2.24
C ASP A 772 27.50 15.76 -1.39
N PRO A 773 26.38 15.55 -0.69
CA PRO A 773 26.29 14.58 0.40
C PRO A 773 26.21 13.12 -0.09
N THR A 774 26.92 12.23 0.60
CA THR A 774 26.74 10.77 0.53
C THR A 774 27.10 10.10 1.85
N LEU A 775 26.39 9.02 2.20
CA LEU A 775 26.75 8.13 3.31
C LEU A 775 27.80 7.09 2.91
N ILE A 776 28.12 6.97 1.62
CA ILE A 776 28.88 5.86 1.07
C ILE A 776 30.24 6.35 0.59
N LYS A 777 31.30 5.99 1.33
CA LYS A 777 32.67 6.39 1.02
C LYS A 777 33.13 5.98 -0.38
N ARG A 778 32.72 4.80 -0.87
CA ARG A 778 33.13 4.29 -2.20
C ARG A 778 32.62 5.12 -3.38
N LEU A 779 31.63 6.00 -3.15
CA LEU A 779 31.07 6.89 -4.17
C LEU A 779 31.79 8.23 -4.24
N CYS A 780 32.71 8.52 -3.31
CA CYS A 780 33.46 9.76 -3.29
C CYS A 780 34.55 9.74 -4.37
N ARG A 781 34.76 10.87 -5.04
CA ARG A 781 35.93 11.09 -5.90
C ARG A 781 37.15 11.26 -4.99
N THR A 782 38.15 10.44 -5.22
CA THR A 782 39.45 10.50 -4.53
C THR A 782 40.41 11.44 -5.23
#